data_AF-A0A8C0DVV6-F1
#
_entry.id   AF-A0A8C0DVV6-F1
#
_cell.length_a   1.000
_cell.length_b   1.000
_cell.length_c   1.000
_cell.angle_alpha   90.00
_cell.angle_beta   90.00
_cell.angle_gamma   90.00
#
_symmetry.space_group_name_H-M   'P 1'
#
loop_
_entity.id
_entity.type
_entity.pdbx_description
1 polymer ?
#
loop_
_entity_poly.entity_id
_entity_poly.type
_entity_poly.pdbx_seq_one_letter_code
_entity_poly.pdbx_strand_id
1 'polypeptide(L)'
;MDSPKPQRPSFATTSRAHLRPLGVIVDDSFLTETKNTQKRKLSQKRKTLLLAAAAPGHYQAKVPRATRELPTQGAPPAGPGYRFCPGAKAAAHQREKIRALEPLKAKLVTVNEDCNERILAMRAKETYEISMLKKEKMNLLKLIDKKNEEKISLQSEVTKLRKNLAEEYLRYLSERDARKILIADLNELRYQREDMSLAQSPGVWGEDPVKLTMALKMARQDLTRTQMELNTMQANFGDVVPRRDFEMQEKTLKDLQEQLDSLRDDYEEVRKEHEMLLQLHMSTLKERDQFYSELQEIQRTSTPRPDWSKCEDVVAGGRDRWQMLAEGKNSDQLVDVLLEEIGEGLLREKDFFPGLGYGESIPPFLRFDGVVENKKPTKKDVVNLLKDAWKERITEEQKEKFPDFFFNFLERRFGPGDAMAWAYTIFEYTKLFHSSEVMSQFYAVLMGKRKESVYIKQKETIAQLLKEMTNADSQNEGLLTMEQLSTALKSTFPFKKDERIQELMEAGGWHPSSSNADLLNYCVLFMEDEEGQSVPFVQKLWEQYMDEKDEYLQELKQELDLELHDEVTLPKVREALMNIDPSLDKQTLNSYLSQAFQLPMTELPEEGEEKEEGIVIRLQTALEQLQMSDVRRMGPREQEPAS
;
A
#
# COMPACT_ATOMS: atom_id res chain seq x y z
N MET A 1 -70.68 -74.26 -1.09
CA MET A 1 -69.40 -74.89 -0.77
C MET A 1 -68.48 -73.80 -0.24
N ASP A 2 -68.22 -73.91 1.05
CA ASP A 2 -67.11 -73.38 1.86
C ASP A 2 -66.84 -71.87 2.03
N SER A 3 -66.53 -71.55 3.29
CA SER A 3 -66.16 -70.28 3.92
C SER A 3 -64.65 -70.32 4.30
N PRO A 4 -63.98 -69.25 4.80
CA PRO A 4 -64.53 -68.05 5.46
C PRO A 4 -63.89 -66.68 5.15
N LYS A 5 -64.59 -65.65 5.67
CA LYS A 5 -64.13 -64.26 5.95
C LYS A 5 -63.11 -64.23 7.11
N PRO A 6 -62.23 -63.20 7.24
CA PRO A 6 -62.63 -61.85 7.74
C PRO A 6 -61.89 -60.69 7.01
N GLN A 7 -61.98 -59.39 7.34
CA GLN A 7 -62.63 -58.65 8.45
C GLN A 7 -63.66 -57.58 7.95
N ARG A 8 -63.44 -56.29 8.29
CA ARG A 8 -64.37 -55.13 8.32
C ARG A 8 -63.53 -53.83 8.64
N PRO A 9 -64.09 -52.60 8.77
CA PRO A 9 -65.08 -51.90 7.92
C PRO A 9 -64.90 -50.35 7.78
N SER A 10 -65.77 -49.71 6.99
CA SER A 10 -66.40 -48.36 7.11
C SER A 10 -65.87 -47.25 8.03
N PHE A 11 -65.88 -45.99 7.53
CA PHE A 11 -66.00 -44.77 8.35
C PHE A 11 -66.97 -43.71 7.79
N ALA A 12 -67.98 -43.38 8.59
CA ALA A 12 -68.71 -42.10 8.76
C ALA A 12 -69.42 -42.25 10.13
N THR A 13 -69.70 -41.25 10.98
CA THR A 13 -70.01 -39.82 10.75
C THR A 13 -69.67 -38.98 12.02
N THR A 14 -69.79 -37.66 11.94
CA THR A 14 -69.41 -36.58 12.89
C THR A 14 -70.15 -36.47 14.24
N SER A 15 -69.47 -35.94 15.28
CA SER A 15 -69.90 -34.88 16.26
C SER A 15 -68.89 -34.77 17.43
N ARG A 16 -68.65 -33.64 18.17
CA ARG A 16 -68.92 -32.19 18.02
C ARG A 16 -68.21 -31.41 19.18
N ALA A 17 -67.56 -30.26 18.88
CA ALA A 17 -67.11 -29.17 19.80
C ALA A 17 -66.09 -29.53 20.93
N HIS A 18 -65.08 -28.70 21.28
CA HIS A 18 -65.16 -27.29 21.72
C HIS A 18 -63.77 -26.56 21.72
N LEU A 19 -63.80 -25.22 21.91
CA LEU A 19 -62.74 -24.27 22.33
C LEU A 19 -61.93 -23.43 21.29
N ARG A 20 -62.18 -22.12 21.39
CA ARG A 20 -61.30 -20.92 21.22
C ARG A 20 -61.36 -20.19 22.61
N PRO A 21 -60.65 -19.08 22.93
CA PRO A 21 -59.59 -18.32 22.21
C PRO A 21 -58.39 -17.89 23.13
N LEU A 22 -57.65 -16.83 22.71
CA LEU A 22 -56.48 -16.14 23.32
C LEU A 22 -55.12 -16.88 23.17
N GLY A 23 -53.99 -16.25 22.79
CA GLY A 23 -53.76 -14.90 22.26
C GLY A 23 -52.54 -14.19 22.89
N VAL A 24 -51.39 -14.13 22.20
CA VAL A 24 -50.21 -13.30 22.55
C VAL A 24 -49.49 -12.85 21.28
N ILE A 25 -49.02 -11.59 21.27
CA ILE A 25 -48.20 -10.96 20.21
C ILE A 25 -46.72 -11.18 20.52
N VAL A 26 -45.87 -11.40 19.51
CA VAL A 26 -44.40 -11.29 19.63
C VAL A 26 -43.85 -10.53 18.43
N ASP A 27 -43.04 -9.50 18.69
CA ASP A 27 -42.43 -8.62 17.69
C ASP A 27 -41.28 -9.28 16.92
N ASP A 28 -41.20 -9.00 15.61
CA ASP A 28 -40.21 -9.55 14.68
C ASP A 28 -38.92 -8.71 14.58
N SER A 29 -38.71 -7.78 15.52
CA SER A 29 -37.66 -6.75 15.47
C SER A 29 -36.24 -7.24 15.81
N PHE A 30 -36.09 -8.44 16.35
CA PHE A 30 -34.79 -8.97 16.81
C PHE A 30 -33.94 -9.67 15.72
N LEU A 31 -34.50 -9.96 14.53
CA LEU A 31 -33.82 -10.76 13.50
C LEU A 31 -33.01 -9.94 12.47
N THR A 32 -33.21 -8.61 12.41
CA THR A 32 -32.53 -7.73 11.44
C THR A 32 -31.21 -7.17 11.96
N GLU A 33 -31.11 -6.86 13.25
CA GLU A 33 -29.93 -6.21 13.85
C GLU A 33 -28.70 -7.14 13.91
N THR A 34 -28.93 -8.44 14.11
CA THR A 34 -27.88 -9.48 14.23
C THR A 34 -27.13 -9.72 12.91
N LYS A 35 -27.80 -9.62 11.76
CA LYS A 35 -27.19 -9.77 10.43
C LYS A 35 -26.24 -8.61 10.09
N ASN A 36 -26.59 -7.38 10.48
CA ASN A 36 -25.74 -6.20 10.25
C ASN A 36 -24.47 -6.20 11.11
N THR A 37 -24.55 -6.68 12.36
CA THR A 37 -23.35 -6.85 13.21
C THR A 37 -22.40 -7.93 12.68
N GLN A 38 -22.92 -9.01 12.08
CA GLN A 38 -22.07 -10.04 11.44
C GLN A 38 -21.35 -9.51 10.18
N LYS A 39 -22.03 -8.75 9.31
CA LYS A 39 -21.40 -8.14 8.11
C LYS A 39 -20.25 -7.19 8.49
N ARG A 40 -20.42 -6.33 9.52
CA ARG A 40 -19.33 -5.46 10.02
C ARG A 40 -18.13 -6.24 10.56
N LYS A 41 -18.35 -7.31 11.33
CA LYS A 41 -17.26 -8.15 11.90
C LYS A 41 -16.47 -8.91 10.84
N LEU A 42 -17.09 -9.35 9.75
CA LEU A 42 -16.40 -9.98 8.61
C LEU A 42 -15.54 -9.00 7.81
N SER A 43 -16.01 -7.75 7.64
CA SER A 43 -15.24 -6.69 6.98
C SER A 43 -13.98 -6.31 7.78
N GLN A 44 -14.10 -6.13 9.11
CA GLN A 44 -12.95 -5.87 9.98
C GLN A 44 -11.92 -7.03 9.95
N LYS A 45 -12.36 -8.29 10.04
CA LYS A 45 -11.44 -9.44 9.98
C LYS A 45 -10.67 -9.54 8.66
N ARG A 46 -11.24 -9.12 7.52
CA ARG A 46 -10.51 -9.10 6.24
C ARG A 46 -9.42 -8.02 6.20
N LYS A 47 -9.61 -6.86 6.83
CA LYS A 47 -8.54 -5.86 6.98
C LYS A 47 -7.38 -6.34 7.85
N THR A 48 -7.65 -7.09 8.94
CA THR A 48 -6.58 -7.63 9.79
C THR A 48 -5.74 -8.72 9.13
N LEU A 49 -6.34 -9.50 8.22
CA LEU A 49 -5.67 -10.63 7.55
C LEU A 49 -4.68 -10.22 6.45
N LEU A 50 -4.80 -9.00 5.91
CA LEU A 50 -3.85 -8.46 4.93
C LEU A 50 -2.55 -7.93 5.54
N LEU A 51 -2.51 -7.63 6.85
CA LEU A 51 -1.29 -7.19 7.54
C LEU A 51 -0.40 -8.32 8.07
N ALA A 52 -0.90 -9.57 8.08
CA ALA A 52 -0.20 -10.72 8.67
C ALA A 52 0.57 -11.58 7.64
N ALA A 53 0.53 -11.21 6.36
CA ALA A 53 1.13 -11.96 5.25
C ALA A 53 2.55 -11.47 4.89
N ALA A 54 3.34 -11.05 5.89
CA ALA A 54 4.74 -10.68 5.73
C ALA A 54 5.56 -11.16 6.94
N ALA A 55 6.04 -12.42 6.87
CA ALA A 55 6.91 -13.01 7.88
C ALA A 55 8.14 -13.65 7.20
N PRO A 56 9.36 -13.15 7.44
CA PRO A 56 10.58 -13.75 6.89
C PRO A 56 11.06 -14.98 7.69
N GLY A 57 11.74 -15.89 6.98
CA GLY A 57 12.96 -16.55 7.43
C GLY A 57 12.96 -17.37 8.74
N HIS A 58 13.00 -18.70 8.60
CA HIS A 58 13.43 -19.59 9.68
C HIS A 58 14.88 -19.30 10.11
N TYR A 59 15.09 -18.83 11.34
CA TYR A 59 16.37 -18.92 12.05
C TYR A 59 16.22 -19.73 13.34
N GLN A 60 16.72 -20.98 13.34
CA GLN A 60 16.86 -21.79 14.55
C GLN A 60 18.18 -21.49 15.24
N ALA A 61 18.16 -20.58 16.21
CA ALA A 61 19.27 -20.41 17.15
C ALA A 61 19.26 -21.53 18.21
N LYS A 62 20.22 -22.45 18.15
CA LYS A 62 20.47 -23.44 19.22
C LYS A 62 21.18 -22.75 20.40
N VAL A 63 20.55 -22.73 21.57
CA VAL A 63 21.22 -22.37 22.83
C VAL A 63 21.78 -23.64 23.50
N PRO A 64 23.07 -23.73 23.83
CA PRO A 64 23.63 -24.89 24.53
C PRO A 64 23.27 -24.87 26.02
N ARG A 65 22.71 -25.99 26.52
CA ARG A 65 22.39 -26.16 27.94
C ARG A 65 23.63 -26.64 28.72
N ALA A 66 24.46 -25.70 29.17
CA ALA A 66 25.61 -26.00 30.01
C ALA A 66 25.19 -26.19 31.48
N THR A 67 24.90 -27.44 31.87
CA THR A 67 24.72 -27.81 33.28
C THR A 67 26.09 -27.86 33.95
N ARG A 68 26.38 -26.95 34.90
CA ARG A 68 27.60 -26.99 35.71
C ARG A 68 27.25 -27.06 37.19
N GLU A 69 27.28 -28.27 37.72
CA GLU A 69 27.23 -28.52 39.16
C GLU A 69 28.51 -28.01 39.83
N LEU A 70 28.40 -27.51 41.06
CA LEU A 70 29.51 -27.28 41.97
C LEU A 70 29.14 -27.80 43.37
N PRO A 71 30.10 -28.35 44.15
CA PRO A 71 29.78 -29.34 45.16
C PRO A 71 29.70 -28.75 46.58
N THR A 72 29.05 -29.50 47.46
CA THR A 72 29.04 -29.30 48.91
C THR A 72 30.32 -29.82 49.58
N GLN A 73 30.95 -29.02 50.45
CA GLN A 73 31.67 -29.47 51.66
C GLN A 73 32.22 -28.30 52.51
N GLY A 74 32.29 -28.49 53.84
CA GLY A 74 33.28 -27.83 54.71
C GLY A 74 32.87 -26.58 55.52
N ALA A 75 32.47 -26.79 56.78
CA ALA A 75 32.85 -25.92 57.92
C ALA A 75 34.12 -26.53 58.59
N PRO A 76 34.89 -25.89 59.52
CA PRO A 76 34.56 -24.85 60.52
C PRO A 76 35.73 -23.81 60.69
N PRO A 77 36.08 -23.19 61.85
CA PRO A 77 35.40 -22.93 63.14
C PRO A 77 35.38 -21.41 63.57
N ALA A 78 35.06 -21.15 64.85
CA ALA A 78 34.64 -19.87 65.44
C ALA A 78 35.70 -18.76 65.65
N GLY A 79 35.23 -17.50 65.77
CA GLY A 79 35.96 -16.34 66.32
C GLY A 79 35.18 -15.01 66.19
N PRO A 80 35.06 -14.16 67.22
CA PRO A 80 34.18 -12.98 67.18
C PRO A 80 34.86 -11.74 66.58
N GLY A 81 34.19 -11.05 65.68
CA GLY A 81 34.67 -9.79 65.11
C GLY A 81 33.56 -8.93 64.53
N TYR A 82 33.21 -7.84 65.21
CA TYR A 82 32.31 -6.81 64.66
C TYR A 82 32.94 -6.19 63.40
N ARG A 83 32.29 -6.35 62.25
CA ARG A 83 32.53 -5.51 61.07
C ARG A 83 31.20 -5.25 60.35
N PHE A 84 30.76 -3.99 60.38
CA PHE A 84 29.54 -3.56 59.68
C PHE A 84 29.80 -3.62 58.17
N CYS A 85 29.11 -4.53 57.45
CA CYS A 85 29.29 -4.71 56.00
C CYS A 85 28.18 -3.97 55.22
N PRO A 86 28.50 -2.91 54.43
CA PRO A 86 27.50 -2.18 53.65
C PRO A 86 26.76 -3.05 52.61
N GLY A 87 27.45 -4.07 52.06
CA GLY A 87 26.89 -4.98 51.05
C GLY A 87 25.68 -5.80 51.50
N ALA A 88 25.48 -6.01 52.81
CA ALA A 88 24.33 -6.75 53.32
C ALA A 88 23.00 -6.03 53.06
N LYS A 89 22.99 -4.68 53.11
CA LYS A 89 21.79 -3.87 52.80
C LYS A 89 21.48 -3.85 51.31
N ALA A 90 22.50 -3.74 50.45
CA ALA A 90 22.33 -3.79 49.01
C ALA A 90 21.78 -5.16 48.55
N ALA A 91 22.33 -6.26 49.08
CA ALA A 91 21.84 -7.61 48.80
C ALA A 91 20.41 -7.85 49.32
N ALA A 92 20.04 -7.27 50.47
CA ALA A 92 18.67 -7.33 50.99
C ALA A 92 17.69 -6.59 50.06
N HIS A 93 18.02 -5.37 49.64
CA HIS A 93 17.20 -4.56 48.71
C HIS A 93 17.01 -5.25 47.35
N GLN A 94 18.06 -5.88 46.81
CA GLN A 94 17.95 -6.68 45.59
C GLN A 94 17.03 -7.90 45.77
N ARG A 95 17.12 -8.62 46.89
CA ARG A 95 16.23 -9.76 47.22
C ARG A 95 14.78 -9.33 47.47
N GLU A 96 14.56 -8.09 47.88
CA GLU A 96 13.23 -7.51 48.05
C GLU A 96 12.63 -7.11 46.70
N LYS A 97 13.41 -6.44 45.82
CA LYS A 97 13.04 -6.20 44.43
C LYS A 97 12.71 -7.49 43.67
N ILE A 98 13.53 -8.54 43.81
CA ILE A 98 13.25 -9.86 43.19
C ILE A 98 11.92 -10.42 43.70
N ARG A 99 11.65 -10.38 45.01
CA ARG A 99 10.35 -10.83 45.57
C ARG A 99 9.16 -9.99 45.11
N ALA A 100 9.34 -8.69 44.83
CA ALA A 100 8.31 -7.84 44.25
C ALA A 100 8.02 -8.17 42.77
N LEU A 101 9.01 -8.69 42.03
CA LEU A 101 8.88 -9.04 40.60
C LEU A 101 8.32 -10.46 40.37
N GLU A 102 8.54 -11.42 41.26
CA GLU A 102 7.97 -12.79 41.14
C GLU A 102 6.43 -12.83 40.91
N PRO A 103 5.57 -12.05 41.61
CA PRO A 103 4.13 -12.05 41.30
C PRO A 103 3.79 -11.45 39.93
N LEU A 104 4.62 -10.54 39.38
CA LEU A 104 4.45 -10.03 38.01
C LEU A 104 4.86 -11.09 36.97
N LYS A 105 5.96 -11.79 37.23
CA LYS A 105 6.40 -12.93 36.42
C LYS A 105 5.37 -14.07 36.42
N ALA A 106 4.77 -14.38 37.56
CA ALA A 106 3.67 -15.36 37.67
C ALA A 106 2.45 -14.92 36.83
N LYS A 107 2.03 -13.65 36.92
CA LYS A 107 0.95 -13.10 36.08
C LYS A 107 1.27 -13.15 34.59
N LEU A 108 2.52 -12.89 34.20
CA LEU A 108 2.96 -12.97 32.80
C LEU A 108 2.89 -14.41 32.28
N VAL A 109 3.28 -15.40 33.09
CA VAL A 109 3.15 -16.83 32.74
C VAL A 109 1.68 -17.21 32.55
N THR A 110 0.78 -16.85 33.48
CA THR A 110 -0.65 -17.18 33.34
C THR A 110 -1.30 -16.49 32.14
N VAL A 111 -0.93 -15.23 31.85
CA VAL A 111 -1.44 -14.53 30.65
C VAL A 111 -0.90 -15.15 29.36
N ASN A 112 0.35 -15.62 29.35
CA ASN A 112 0.92 -16.36 28.23
C ASN A 112 0.22 -17.72 28.04
N GLU A 113 -0.08 -18.44 29.12
CA GLU A 113 -0.86 -19.70 29.07
C GLU A 113 -2.26 -19.46 28.51
N ASP A 114 -3.01 -18.48 29.04
CA ASP A 114 -4.32 -18.04 28.51
C ASP A 114 -4.27 -17.69 27.01
N CYS A 115 -3.23 -16.97 26.56
CA CYS A 115 -3.04 -16.62 25.17
C CYS A 115 -2.77 -17.84 24.29
N ASN A 116 -1.94 -18.78 24.76
CA ASN A 116 -1.65 -20.02 24.04
C ASN A 116 -2.89 -20.93 23.94
N GLU A 117 -3.69 -21.05 25.00
CA GLU A 117 -4.96 -21.78 24.97
C GLU A 117 -5.94 -21.16 23.96
N ARG A 118 -6.07 -19.83 23.93
CA ARG A 118 -6.91 -19.14 22.92
C ARG A 118 -6.43 -19.39 21.49
N ILE A 119 -5.12 -19.41 21.25
CA ILE A 119 -4.54 -19.73 19.92
C ILE A 119 -4.87 -21.19 19.53
N LEU A 120 -4.73 -22.14 20.46
CA LEU A 120 -5.06 -23.55 20.21
C LEU A 120 -6.56 -23.75 19.96
N ALA A 121 -7.44 -23.08 20.71
CA ALA A 121 -8.88 -23.12 20.51
C ALA A 121 -9.30 -22.54 19.15
N MET A 122 -8.68 -21.45 18.69
CA MET A 122 -8.91 -20.92 17.34
C MET A 122 -8.47 -21.90 16.25
N ARG A 123 -7.27 -22.48 16.36
CA ARG A 123 -6.76 -23.50 15.40
C ARG A 123 -7.64 -24.76 15.37
N ALA A 124 -8.18 -25.19 16.52
CA ALA A 124 -9.11 -26.32 16.58
C ALA A 124 -10.43 -26.00 15.86
N LYS A 125 -10.94 -24.77 16.00
CA LYS A 125 -12.13 -24.32 15.27
C LYS A 125 -11.89 -24.21 13.76
N GLU A 126 -10.76 -23.63 13.35
CA GLU A 126 -10.37 -23.50 11.94
C GLU A 126 -10.23 -24.88 11.27
N THR A 127 -9.58 -25.85 11.93
CA THR A 127 -9.45 -27.21 11.38
C THR A 127 -10.80 -27.93 11.27
N TYR A 128 -11.72 -27.72 12.21
CA TYR A 128 -13.10 -28.21 12.11
C TYR A 128 -13.86 -27.58 10.93
N GLU A 129 -13.83 -26.26 10.79
CA GLU A 129 -14.46 -25.52 9.69
C GLU A 129 -13.92 -25.97 8.31
N ILE A 130 -12.59 -26.11 8.18
CA ILE A 130 -11.94 -26.66 6.97
C ILE A 130 -12.42 -28.10 6.70
N SER A 131 -12.63 -28.92 7.73
CA SER A 131 -13.14 -30.30 7.55
C SER A 131 -14.58 -30.33 7.03
N MET A 132 -15.42 -29.39 7.48
CA MET A 132 -16.81 -29.27 7.04
C MET A 132 -16.88 -28.76 5.59
N LEU A 133 -16.14 -27.71 5.26
CA LEU A 133 -16.04 -27.18 3.88
C LEU A 133 -15.49 -28.22 2.90
N LYS A 134 -14.54 -29.08 3.32
CA LYS A 134 -14.06 -30.20 2.50
C LYS A 134 -15.15 -31.26 2.23
N LYS A 135 -16.01 -31.56 3.21
CA LYS A 135 -17.16 -32.48 3.03
C LYS A 135 -18.20 -31.86 2.10
N GLU A 136 -18.52 -30.59 2.28
CA GLU A 136 -19.47 -29.86 1.43
C GLU A 136 -18.98 -29.78 -0.02
N LYS A 137 -17.72 -29.42 -0.25
CA LYS A 137 -17.08 -29.46 -1.57
C LYS A 137 -17.21 -30.84 -2.24
N MET A 138 -16.97 -31.92 -1.49
CA MET A 138 -17.11 -33.29 -2.00
C MET A 138 -18.57 -33.63 -2.38
N ASN A 139 -19.55 -33.14 -1.61
CA ASN A 139 -20.96 -33.34 -1.91
C ASN A 139 -21.41 -32.53 -3.14
N LEU A 140 -20.94 -31.28 -3.28
CA LEU A 140 -21.22 -30.44 -4.43
C LEU A 140 -20.62 -31.01 -5.72
N LEU A 141 -19.40 -31.56 -5.68
CA LEU A 141 -18.79 -32.24 -6.83
C LEU A 141 -19.65 -33.44 -7.28
N LYS A 142 -20.06 -34.32 -6.36
CA LYS A 142 -20.96 -35.44 -6.68
C LYS A 142 -22.30 -35.00 -7.27
N LEU A 143 -22.83 -33.86 -6.82
CA LEU A 143 -24.06 -33.30 -7.39
C LEU A 143 -23.84 -32.76 -8.81
N ILE A 144 -22.70 -32.10 -9.07
CA ILE A 144 -22.30 -31.64 -10.40
C ILE A 144 -22.14 -32.83 -11.36
N ASP A 145 -21.45 -33.89 -10.94
CA ASP A 145 -21.27 -35.11 -11.74
C ASP A 145 -22.62 -35.72 -12.12
N LYS A 146 -23.52 -35.91 -11.14
CA LYS A 146 -24.89 -36.38 -11.39
C LYS A 146 -25.66 -35.46 -12.35
N LYS A 147 -25.54 -34.15 -12.22
CA LYS A 147 -26.20 -33.19 -13.13
C LYS A 147 -25.60 -33.19 -14.54
N ASN A 148 -24.31 -33.50 -14.68
CA ASN A 148 -23.68 -33.71 -15.98
C ASN A 148 -24.16 -35.01 -16.64
N GLU A 149 -24.33 -36.09 -15.88
CA GLU A 149 -24.94 -37.34 -16.39
C GLU A 149 -26.39 -37.12 -16.86
N GLU A 150 -27.23 -36.45 -16.05
CA GLU A 150 -28.60 -36.06 -16.41
C GLU A 150 -28.64 -35.17 -17.68
N LYS A 151 -27.68 -34.24 -17.83
CA LYS A 151 -27.55 -33.40 -19.02
C LYS A 151 -27.20 -34.22 -20.27
N ILE A 152 -26.27 -35.16 -20.17
CA ILE A 152 -25.85 -36.01 -21.29
C ILE A 152 -26.98 -36.95 -21.72
N SER A 153 -27.73 -37.53 -20.77
CA SER A 153 -28.87 -38.39 -21.09
C SER A 153 -29.97 -37.62 -21.82
N LEU A 154 -30.36 -36.44 -21.32
CA LEU A 154 -31.34 -35.57 -21.97
C LEU A 154 -30.89 -35.08 -23.35
N GLN A 155 -29.60 -34.76 -23.55
CA GLN A 155 -29.06 -34.46 -24.88
C GLN A 155 -29.16 -35.66 -25.84
N SER A 156 -28.98 -36.89 -25.34
CA SER A 156 -29.18 -38.12 -26.13
C SER A 156 -30.66 -38.33 -26.52
N GLU A 157 -31.60 -37.91 -25.68
CA GLU A 157 -33.04 -37.96 -26.00
C GLU A 157 -33.43 -36.89 -27.01
N VAL A 158 -32.98 -35.65 -26.83
CA VAL A 158 -33.24 -34.54 -27.77
C VAL A 158 -32.69 -34.86 -29.17
N THR A 159 -31.53 -35.49 -29.27
CA THR A 159 -30.96 -35.91 -30.57
C THR A 159 -31.78 -37.03 -31.22
N LYS A 160 -32.25 -38.02 -30.45
CA LYS A 160 -33.19 -39.05 -30.95
C LYS A 160 -34.52 -38.44 -31.41
N LEU A 161 -35.13 -37.55 -30.62
CA LEU A 161 -36.39 -36.89 -30.98
C LEU A 161 -36.26 -36.05 -32.24
N ARG A 162 -35.14 -35.31 -32.41
CA ARG A 162 -34.85 -34.58 -33.66
C ARG A 162 -34.75 -35.51 -34.87
N LYS A 163 -34.10 -36.68 -34.72
CA LYS A 163 -34.02 -37.69 -35.78
C LYS A 163 -35.40 -38.25 -36.14
N ASN A 164 -36.17 -38.69 -35.14
CA ASN A 164 -37.52 -39.24 -35.36
C ASN A 164 -38.44 -38.20 -36.03
N LEU A 165 -38.37 -36.94 -35.61
CA LEU A 165 -39.14 -35.84 -36.21
C LEU A 165 -38.76 -35.63 -37.69
N ALA A 166 -37.47 -35.70 -38.04
CA ALA A 166 -37.01 -35.62 -39.43
C ALA A 166 -37.50 -36.82 -40.27
N GLU A 167 -37.54 -38.02 -39.70
CA GLU A 167 -38.09 -39.22 -40.35
C GLU A 167 -39.61 -39.10 -40.60
N GLU A 168 -40.38 -38.58 -39.63
CA GLU A 168 -41.82 -38.33 -39.82
C GLU A 168 -42.09 -37.20 -40.84
N TYR A 169 -41.28 -36.12 -40.86
CA TYR A 169 -41.37 -35.11 -41.91
C TYR A 169 -41.12 -35.70 -43.31
N LEU A 170 -40.16 -36.63 -43.44
CA LEU A 170 -39.90 -37.31 -44.71
C LEU A 170 -41.06 -38.22 -45.13
N ARG A 171 -41.68 -38.94 -44.19
CA ARG A 171 -42.90 -39.74 -44.45
C ARG A 171 -44.08 -38.87 -44.87
N TYR A 172 -44.28 -37.73 -44.22
CA TYR A 172 -45.34 -36.79 -44.60
C TYR A 172 -45.13 -36.26 -46.03
N LEU A 173 -43.88 -35.96 -46.43
CA LEU A 173 -43.57 -35.54 -47.79
C LEU A 173 -43.86 -36.65 -48.82
N SER A 174 -43.45 -37.90 -48.57
CA SER A 174 -43.72 -39.00 -49.49
C SER A 174 -45.21 -39.34 -49.58
N GLU A 175 -45.95 -39.30 -48.46
CA GLU A 175 -47.42 -39.42 -48.48
C GLU A 175 -48.07 -38.28 -49.26
N ARG A 176 -47.66 -37.03 -49.05
CA ARG A 176 -48.20 -35.86 -49.78
C ARG A 176 -48.02 -36.03 -51.27
N ASP A 177 -46.85 -36.48 -51.71
CA ASP A 177 -46.55 -36.62 -53.12
C ASP A 177 -47.24 -37.86 -53.73
N ALA A 178 -47.43 -38.95 -52.97
CA ALA A 178 -48.31 -40.06 -53.36
C ALA A 178 -49.80 -39.63 -53.48
N ARG A 179 -50.30 -38.79 -52.56
CA ARG A 179 -51.66 -38.22 -52.64
C ARG A 179 -51.85 -37.33 -53.86
N LYS A 180 -50.83 -36.56 -54.27
CA LYS A 180 -50.88 -35.77 -55.52
C LYS A 180 -51.04 -36.67 -56.75
N ILE A 181 -50.32 -37.79 -56.81
CA ILE A 181 -50.45 -38.78 -57.89
C ILE A 181 -51.87 -39.35 -57.90
N LEU A 182 -52.36 -39.85 -56.76
CA LEU A 182 -53.73 -40.37 -56.65
C LEU A 182 -54.81 -39.35 -57.03
N ILE A 183 -54.64 -38.07 -56.72
CA ILE A 183 -55.59 -37.01 -57.14
C ILE A 183 -55.55 -36.80 -58.66
N ALA A 184 -54.38 -36.90 -59.29
CA ALA A 184 -54.27 -36.85 -60.75
C ALA A 184 -55.03 -38.05 -61.38
N ASP A 185 -54.77 -39.27 -60.91
CA ASP A 185 -55.44 -40.49 -61.38
C ASP A 185 -56.96 -40.43 -61.18
N LEU A 186 -57.43 -39.89 -60.05
CA LEU A 186 -58.86 -39.79 -59.74
C LEU A 186 -59.54 -38.74 -60.62
N ASN A 187 -58.85 -37.63 -60.96
CA ASN A 187 -59.35 -36.67 -61.95
C ASN A 187 -59.42 -37.28 -63.36
N GLU A 188 -58.40 -38.04 -63.78
CA GLU A 188 -58.39 -38.80 -65.04
C GLU A 188 -59.62 -39.71 -65.14
N LEU A 189 -59.89 -40.50 -64.09
CA LEU A 189 -61.08 -41.36 -63.97
C LEU A 189 -62.39 -40.56 -63.93
N ARG A 190 -62.38 -39.33 -63.40
CA ARG A 190 -63.57 -38.47 -63.35
C ARG A 190 -63.93 -37.93 -64.73
N TYR A 191 -62.95 -37.52 -65.54
CA TYR A 191 -63.17 -37.18 -66.95
C TYR A 191 -63.75 -38.37 -67.72
N GLN A 192 -63.13 -39.55 -67.60
CA GLN A 192 -63.64 -40.80 -68.20
C GLN A 192 -65.09 -41.15 -67.76
N ARG A 193 -65.47 -40.78 -66.54
CA ARG A 193 -66.82 -41.02 -65.99
C ARG A 193 -67.84 -39.98 -66.43
N GLU A 194 -67.45 -38.71 -66.56
CA GLU A 194 -68.33 -37.64 -67.05
C GLU A 194 -68.67 -37.86 -68.52
N ASP A 195 -67.69 -38.27 -69.34
CA ASP A 195 -67.89 -38.79 -70.70
C ASP A 195 -68.90 -39.95 -70.73
N MET A 196 -68.89 -40.80 -69.70
CA MET A 196 -69.84 -41.93 -69.55
C MET A 196 -71.23 -41.50 -69.05
N SER A 197 -71.32 -40.46 -68.20
CA SER A 197 -72.58 -40.06 -67.55
C SER A 197 -73.47 -39.16 -68.41
N LEU A 198 -72.91 -38.53 -69.45
CA LEU A 198 -73.67 -37.87 -70.51
C LEU A 198 -74.62 -38.83 -71.25
N ALA A 199 -74.58 -40.13 -70.97
CA ALA A 199 -75.41 -41.16 -71.58
C ALA A 199 -76.73 -41.53 -70.85
N GLN A 200 -77.03 -41.08 -69.61
CA GLN A 200 -78.27 -41.48 -68.88
C GLN A 200 -78.89 -40.42 -67.94
N SER A 201 -80.21 -40.50 -67.68
CA SER A 201 -81.03 -39.47 -66.96
C SER A 201 -81.96 -40.02 -65.84
N PRO A 202 -82.11 -39.38 -64.66
CA PRO A 202 -82.95 -39.86 -63.53
C PRO A 202 -84.12 -38.93 -63.06
N GLY A 203 -84.98 -39.42 -62.14
CA GLY A 203 -86.19 -38.72 -61.60
C GLY A 203 -86.49 -38.94 -60.08
N VAL A 204 -87.59 -38.34 -59.55
CA VAL A 204 -87.80 -37.93 -58.12
C VAL A 204 -89.07 -38.51 -57.44
N TRP A 205 -89.14 -38.59 -56.09
CA TRP A 205 -90.33 -38.91 -55.27
C TRP A 205 -90.42 -38.13 -53.92
N GLY A 206 -91.61 -38.09 -53.28
CA GLY A 206 -91.92 -37.40 -51.99
C GLY A 206 -92.66 -38.27 -50.96
N GLU A 207 -92.96 -37.75 -49.74
CA GLU A 207 -93.17 -38.58 -48.52
C GLU A 207 -94.50 -38.43 -47.75
N ASP A 208 -94.75 -39.37 -46.81
CA ASP A 208 -96.07 -39.84 -46.33
C ASP A 208 -96.40 -39.53 -44.82
N PRO A 209 -97.69 -39.41 -44.41
CA PRO A 209 -98.10 -38.97 -43.07
C PRO A 209 -97.69 -39.86 -41.88
N VAL A 210 -97.37 -41.15 -42.07
CA VAL A 210 -96.94 -42.02 -40.97
C VAL A 210 -95.67 -41.49 -40.28
N LYS A 211 -94.83 -40.75 -41.02
CA LYS A 211 -93.63 -40.09 -40.48
C LYS A 211 -93.94 -39.05 -39.40
N LEU A 212 -95.05 -38.32 -39.52
CA LEU A 212 -95.41 -37.26 -38.58
C LEU A 212 -95.81 -37.82 -37.21
N THR A 213 -96.54 -38.94 -37.19
CA THR A 213 -96.91 -39.63 -35.95
C THR A 213 -95.69 -40.20 -35.22
N MET A 214 -94.70 -40.69 -35.98
CA MET A 214 -93.44 -41.18 -35.44
C MET A 214 -92.60 -40.02 -34.86
N ALA A 215 -92.55 -38.87 -35.54
CA ALA A 215 -91.87 -37.66 -35.06
C ALA A 215 -92.45 -37.14 -33.74
N LEU A 216 -93.78 -37.13 -33.57
CA LEU A 216 -94.42 -36.69 -32.32
C LEU A 216 -94.07 -37.61 -31.14
N LYS A 217 -93.96 -38.92 -31.36
CA LYS A 217 -93.53 -39.87 -30.34
C LYS A 217 -92.07 -39.67 -29.93
N MET A 218 -91.17 -39.45 -30.92
CA MET A 218 -89.77 -39.10 -30.67
C MET A 218 -89.65 -37.83 -29.81
N ALA A 219 -90.33 -36.74 -30.22
CA ALA A 219 -90.29 -35.47 -29.50
C ALA A 219 -90.70 -35.57 -28.01
N ARG A 220 -91.66 -36.44 -27.67
CA ARG A 220 -92.05 -36.70 -26.27
C ARG A 220 -91.00 -37.48 -25.49
N GLN A 221 -90.30 -38.42 -26.13
CA GLN A 221 -89.19 -39.15 -25.51
C GLN A 221 -87.95 -38.27 -25.32
N ASP A 222 -87.66 -37.41 -26.31
CA ASP A 222 -86.55 -36.46 -26.23
C ASP A 222 -86.79 -35.41 -25.14
N LEU A 223 -88.02 -34.91 -24.96
CA LEU A 223 -88.36 -34.03 -23.83
C LEU A 223 -88.07 -34.68 -22.47
N THR A 224 -88.46 -35.94 -22.27
CA THR A 224 -88.16 -36.65 -21.02
C THR A 224 -86.67 -36.95 -20.85
N ARG A 225 -85.94 -37.21 -21.94
CA ARG A 225 -84.48 -37.39 -21.92
C ARG A 225 -83.81 -36.08 -21.49
N THR A 226 -84.12 -34.96 -22.13
CA THR A 226 -83.51 -33.65 -21.80
C THR A 226 -83.85 -33.19 -20.39
N GLN A 227 -85.05 -33.53 -19.87
CA GLN A 227 -85.41 -33.21 -18.48
C GLN A 227 -84.61 -34.05 -17.47
N MET A 228 -84.33 -35.32 -17.79
CA MET A 228 -83.44 -36.15 -16.96
C MET A 228 -81.99 -35.65 -17.03
N GLU A 229 -81.48 -35.34 -18.22
CA GLU A 229 -80.15 -34.76 -18.42
C GLU A 229 -79.98 -33.44 -17.66
N LEU A 230 -80.98 -32.54 -17.70
CA LEU A 230 -80.97 -31.29 -16.95
C LEU A 230 -80.91 -31.53 -15.43
N ASN A 231 -81.73 -32.45 -14.91
CA ASN A 231 -81.72 -32.80 -13.48
C ASN A 231 -80.39 -33.45 -13.07
N THR A 232 -79.80 -34.30 -13.93
CA THR A 232 -78.47 -34.89 -13.71
C THR A 232 -77.37 -33.82 -13.74
N MET A 233 -77.42 -32.87 -14.67
CA MET A 233 -76.51 -31.73 -14.70
C MET A 233 -76.65 -30.87 -13.44
N GLN A 234 -77.87 -30.54 -13.00
CA GLN A 234 -78.10 -29.79 -11.76
C GLN A 234 -77.54 -30.51 -10.52
N ALA A 235 -77.69 -31.83 -10.44
CA ALA A 235 -77.09 -32.63 -9.36
C ALA A 235 -75.55 -32.62 -9.42
N ASN A 236 -74.97 -32.78 -10.62
CA ASN A 236 -73.52 -32.75 -10.83
C ASN A 236 -72.91 -31.36 -10.57
N PHE A 237 -73.66 -30.28 -10.84
CA PHE A 237 -73.21 -28.91 -10.59
C PHE A 237 -73.46 -28.42 -9.14
N GLY A 238 -74.10 -29.24 -8.30
CA GLY A 238 -74.29 -28.93 -6.88
C GLY A 238 -73.02 -29.00 -6.03
N ASP A 239 -71.98 -29.67 -6.52
CA ASP A 239 -70.69 -29.90 -5.85
C ASP A 239 -69.53 -29.13 -6.51
N VAL A 240 -69.86 -28.03 -7.22
CA VAL A 240 -68.86 -27.14 -7.83
C VAL A 240 -68.29 -26.20 -6.76
N VAL A 241 -66.96 -26.07 -6.76
CA VAL A 241 -66.17 -25.21 -5.85
C VAL A 241 -66.91 -23.92 -5.50
N PRO A 242 -67.31 -23.72 -4.23
CA PRO A 242 -67.99 -22.50 -3.80
C PRO A 242 -67.20 -21.27 -4.25
N ARG A 243 -67.88 -20.26 -4.76
CA ARG A 243 -67.26 -19.04 -5.31
C ARG A 243 -66.20 -18.42 -4.38
N ARG A 244 -66.39 -18.51 -3.07
CA ARG A 244 -65.41 -18.09 -2.03
C ARG A 244 -64.07 -18.83 -2.14
N ASP A 245 -64.10 -20.14 -2.38
CA ASP A 245 -62.90 -20.98 -2.42
C ASP A 245 -62.18 -20.79 -3.76
N PHE A 246 -62.91 -20.53 -4.85
CA PHE A 246 -62.34 -20.03 -6.10
C PHE A 246 -61.67 -18.67 -5.91
N GLU A 247 -62.35 -17.69 -5.32
CA GLU A 247 -61.80 -16.35 -5.03
C GLU A 247 -60.61 -16.41 -4.03
N MET A 248 -60.56 -17.42 -3.16
CA MET A 248 -59.42 -17.70 -2.28
C MET A 248 -58.25 -18.29 -3.07
N GLN A 249 -58.50 -19.29 -3.93
CA GLN A 249 -57.47 -19.88 -4.79
C GLN A 249 -56.89 -18.84 -5.76
N GLU A 250 -57.73 -17.98 -6.36
CA GLU A 250 -57.32 -16.90 -7.24
C GLU A 250 -56.39 -15.90 -6.53
N LYS A 251 -56.66 -15.58 -5.25
CA LYS A 251 -55.74 -14.79 -4.42
C LYS A 251 -54.43 -15.51 -4.19
N THR A 252 -54.45 -16.77 -3.74
CA THR A 252 -53.21 -17.52 -3.52
C THR A 252 -52.37 -17.69 -4.78
N LEU A 253 -53.00 -17.77 -5.97
CA LEU A 253 -52.29 -17.81 -7.24
C LEU A 253 -51.64 -16.45 -7.58
N LYS A 254 -52.28 -15.33 -7.25
CA LYS A 254 -51.67 -14.00 -7.40
C LYS A 254 -50.52 -13.79 -6.41
N ASP A 255 -50.72 -14.14 -5.14
CA ASP A 255 -49.68 -14.07 -4.11
C ASP A 255 -48.45 -14.93 -4.48
N LEU A 256 -48.67 -16.14 -5.02
CA LEU A 256 -47.60 -17.00 -5.52
C LEU A 256 -46.95 -16.48 -6.80
N GLN A 257 -47.70 -15.83 -7.69
CA GLN A 257 -47.14 -15.20 -8.89
C GLN A 257 -46.23 -14.03 -8.52
N GLU A 258 -46.65 -13.16 -7.61
CA GLU A 258 -45.85 -12.05 -7.08
C GLU A 258 -44.56 -12.56 -6.42
N GLN A 259 -44.63 -13.66 -5.65
CA GLN A 259 -43.44 -14.32 -5.07
C GLN A 259 -42.51 -14.92 -6.13
N LEU A 260 -43.05 -15.50 -7.20
CA LEU A 260 -42.24 -16.06 -8.30
C LEU A 260 -41.54 -14.98 -9.11
N ASP A 261 -42.17 -13.81 -9.27
CA ASP A 261 -41.57 -12.69 -9.98
C ASP A 261 -40.55 -11.94 -9.11
N SER A 262 -40.76 -11.78 -7.79
CA SER A 262 -39.71 -11.27 -6.90
C SER A 262 -38.49 -12.22 -6.83
N LEU A 263 -38.71 -13.53 -6.75
CA LEU A 263 -37.63 -14.54 -6.80
C LEU A 263 -36.88 -14.55 -8.14
N ARG A 264 -37.55 -14.16 -9.24
CA ARG A 264 -36.92 -14.01 -10.56
C ARG A 264 -36.00 -12.80 -10.57
N ASP A 265 -36.45 -11.67 -10.05
CA ASP A 265 -35.67 -10.44 -9.97
C ASP A 265 -34.43 -10.62 -9.08
N ASP A 266 -34.58 -11.23 -7.89
CA ASP A 266 -33.47 -11.61 -7.01
C ASP A 266 -32.43 -12.51 -7.74
N TYR A 267 -32.91 -13.49 -8.51
CA TYR A 267 -32.03 -14.38 -9.27
C TYR A 267 -31.28 -13.65 -10.40
N GLU A 268 -31.93 -12.69 -11.07
CA GLU A 268 -31.26 -11.86 -12.06
C GLU A 268 -30.21 -10.92 -11.45
N GLU A 269 -30.47 -10.36 -10.26
CA GLU A 269 -29.48 -9.56 -9.52
C GLU A 269 -28.25 -10.39 -9.15
N VAL A 270 -28.45 -11.55 -8.50
CA VAL A 270 -27.35 -12.47 -8.13
C VAL A 270 -26.57 -12.95 -9.37
N ARG A 271 -27.24 -13.14 -10.52
CA ARG A 271 -26.57 -13.46 -11.78
C ARG A 271 -25.68 -12.31 -12.26
N LYS A 272 -26.14 -11.06 -12.19
CA LYS A 272 -25.37 -9.86 -12.56
C LYS A 272 -24.16 -9.69 -11.62
N GLU A 273 -24.35 -9.86 -10.31
CA GLU A 273 -23.24 -9.86 -9.34
C GLU A 273 -22.19 -10.93 -9.65
N HIS A 274 -22.62 -12.15 -9.96
CA HIS A 274 -21.71 -13.24 -10.32
C HIS A 274 -20.91 -12.94 -11.60
N GLU A 275 -21.54 -12.34 -12.61
CA GLU A 275 -20.89 -11.94 -13.85
C GLU A 275 -19.85 -10.82 -13.61
N MET A 276 -20.19 -9.79 -12.82
CA MET A 276 -19.24 -8.75 -12.42
C MET A 276 -18.05 -9.32 -11.61
N LEU A 277 -18.32 -10.24 -10.68
CA LEU A 277 -17.29 -10.89 -9.88
C LEU A 277 -16.36 -11.78 -10.75
N LEU A 278 -16.91 -12.42 -11.78
CA LEU A 278 -16.12 -13.18 -12.76
C LEU A 278 -15.22 -12.26 -13.59
N GLN A 279 -15.73 -11.10 -14.03
CA GLN A 279 -14.95 -10.10 -14.75
C GLN A 279 -13.79 -9.54 -13.91
N LEU A 280 -14.06 -9.18 -12.64
CA LEU A 280 -13.03 -8.77 -11.68
C LEU A 280 -11.99 -9.86 -11.43
N HIS A 281 -12.41 -11.12 -11.26
CA HIS A 281 -11.46 -12.22 -11.11
C HIS A 281 -10.55 -12.36 -12.35
N MET A 282 -11.09 -12.19 -13.55
CA MET A 282 -10.33 -12.24 -14.79
C MET A 282 -9.38 -11.04 -14.98
N SER A 283 -9.69 -9.85 -14.46
CA SER A 283 -8.74 -8.72 -14.49
C SER A 283 -7.60 -8.93 -13.49
N THR A 284 -7.91 -9.30 -12.24
CA THR A 284 -6.89 -9.58 -11.21
C THR A 284 -5.95 -10.73 -11.60
N LEU A 285 -6.44 -11.74 -12.33
CA LEU A 285 -5.58 -12.79 -12.89
C LEU A 285 -4.58 -12.24 -13.92
N LYS A 286 -5.00 -11.31 -14.79
CA LYS A 286 -4.12 -10.68 -15.79
C LYS A 286 -3.09 -9.77 -15.13
N GLU A 287 -3.51 -8.96 -14.15
CA GLU A 287 -2.63 -8.10 -13.35
C GLU A 287 -1.54 -8.94 -12.66
N ARG A 288 -1.92 -10.05 -12.01
CA ARG A 288 -0.96 -11.00 -11.42
C ARG A 288 0.04 -11.53 -12.46
N ASP A 289 -0.42 -11.89 -13.65
CA ASP A 289 0.44 -12.47 -14.69
C ASP A 289 1.37 -11.43 -15.34
N GLN A 290 0.94 -10.16 -15.39
CA GLN A 290 1.78 -9.02 -15.73
C GLN A 290 2.87 -8.82 -14.67
N PHE A 291 2.51 -8.67 -13.39
CA PHE A 291 3.49 -8.53 -12.30
C PHE A 291 4.47 -9.71 -12.20
N TYR A 292 4.01 -10.94 -12.47
CA TYR A 292 4.91 -12.10 -12.52
C TYR A 292 5.92 -12.02 -13.68
N SER A 293 5.48 -11.50 -14.83
CA SER A 293 6.34 -11.29 -16.00
C SER A 293 7.36 -10.18 -15.76
N GLU A 294 6.93 -9.04 -15.22
CA GLU A 294 7.77 -7.92 -14.81
C GLU A 294 8.81 -8.35 -13.77
N LEU A 295 8.41 -9.09 -12.73
CA LEU A 295 9.34 -9.64 -11.74
C LEU A 295 10.38 -10.57 -12.37
N GLN A 296 9.99 -11.38 -13.36
CA GLN A 296 10.92 -12.27 -14.06
C GLN A 296 11.87 -11.48 -14.97
N GLU A 297 11.40 -10.39 -15.58
CA GLU A 297 12.23 -9.48 -16.38
C GLU A 297 13.24 -8.74 -15.50
N ILE A 298 12.79 -8.14 -14.39
CA ILE A 298 13.64 -7.52 -13.37
C ILE A 298 14.69 -8.51 -12.85
N GLN A 299 14.32 -9.76 -12.56
CA GLN A 299 15.28 -10.80 -12.14
C GLN A 299 16.31 -11.17 -13.22
N ARG A 300 15.98 -11.03 -14.52
CA ARG A 300 16.93 -11.26 -15.62
C ARG A 300 17.84 -10.07 -15.90
N THR A 301 17.34 -8.85 -15.71
CA THR A 301 18.08 -7.61 -15.98
C THR A 301 18.90 -7.14 -14.77
N SER A 302 18.53 -7.56 -13.56
CA SER A 302 19.28 -7.24 -12.35
C SER A 302 20.63 -7.96 -12.34
N THR A 303 21.72 -7.20 -12.38
CA THR A 303 23.03 -7.70 -11.97
C THR A 303 22.92 -8.23 -10.53
N PRO A 304 23.39 -9.45 -10.21
CA PRO A 304 23.32 -9.98 -8.85
C PRO A 304 24.06 -9.04 -7.89
N ARG A 305 23.44 -8.76 -6.73
CA ARG A 305 23.98 -7.84 -5.73
C ARG A 305 25.44 -8.23 -5.38
N PRO A 306 26.39 -7.28 -5.32
CA PRO A 306 27.78 -7.58 -5.03
C PRO A 306 27.96 -8.36 -3.72
N ASP A 307 28.91 -9.29 -3.74
CA ASP A 307 29.30 -10.05 -2.56
C ASP A 307 30.29 -9.24 -1.72
N TRP A 308 29.73 -8.40 -0.85
CA TRP A 308 30.47 -7.48 0.02
C TRP A 308 31.43 -8.18 1.01
N SER A 309 31.33 -9.50 1.21
CA SER A 309 32.30 -10.24 2.03
C SER A 309 33.72 -10.24 1.43
N LYS A 310 33.84 -10.09 0.11
CA LYS A 310 35.13 -10.04 -0.60
C LYS A 310 35.90 -8.73 -0.40
N CYS A 311 35.23 -7.69 0.09
CA CYS A 311 35.87 -6.39 0.33
C CYS A 311 36.75 -6.41 1.60
N GLU A 312 36.55 -7.39 2.48
CA GLU A 312 37.42 -7.65 3.65
C GLU A 312 38.89 -7.86 3.25
N ASP A 313 39.17 -8.43 2.07
CA ASP A 313 40.52 -8.72 1.58
C ASP A 313 41.15 -7.53 0.80
N VAL A 314 40.34 -6.53 0.43
CA VAL A 314 40.75 -5.40 -0.43
C VAL A 314 40.99 -4.12 0.37
N VAL A 315 40.23 -3.92 1.45
CA VAL A 315 40.30 -2.69 2.28
C VAL A 315 41.49 -2.74 3.23
N ALA A 316 42.28 -1.67 3.27
CA ALA A 316 43.43 -1.55 4.15
C ALA A 316 42.98 -1.53 5.62
N GLY A 317 43.28 -2.59 6.37
CA GLY A 317 42.78 -2.82 7.74
C GLY A 317 41.87 -4.05 7.87
N GLY A 318 41.54 -4.70 6.75
CA GLY A 318 40.91 -6.01 6.72
C GLY A 318 39.45 -6.03 7.19
N ARG A 319 39.00 -7.21 7.60
CA ARG A 319 37.63 -7.48 8.09
C ARG A 319 37.14 -6.46 9.12
N ASP A 320 37.93 -6.16 10.15
CA ASP A 320 37.45 -5.38 11.28
C ASP A 320 37.18 -3.91 10.87
N ARG A 321 38.04 -3.33 10.01
CA ARG A 321 37.79 -2.00 9.42
C ARG A 321 36.60 -2.04 8.46
N TRP A 322 36.49 -3.06 7.61
CA TRP A 322 35.36 -3.18 6.68
C TRP A 322 34.02 -3.33 7.42
N GLN A 323 33.96 -4.08 8.53
CA GLN A 323 32.76 -4.22 9.33
C GLN A 323 32.32 -2.89 9.98
N MET A 324 33.26 -2.11 10.54
CA MET A 324 32.96 -0.76 11.04
C MET A 324 32.49 0.17 9.91
N LEU A 325 33.14 0.12 8.75
CA LEU A 325 32.79 0.95 7.60
C LEU A 325 31.45 0.56 6.95
N ALA A 326 31.03 -0.70 7.06
CA ALA A 326 29.82 -1.23 6.45
C ALA A 326 28.59 -1.23 7.38
N GLU A 327 28.78 -0.99 8.68
CA GLU A 327 27.68 -0.99 9.66
C GLU A 327 26.63 0.08 9.31
N GLY A 328 25.36 -0.33 9.28
CA GLY A 328 24.22 0.54 8.98
C GLY A 328 24.04 0.97 7.51
N LYS A 329 24.97 0.66 6.60
CA LYS A 329 24.95 1.18 5.21
C LYS A 329 24.21 0.30 4.22
N ASN A 330 23.60 0.94 3.21
CA ASN A 330 22.92 0.26 2.10
C ASN A 330 23.91 -0.21 1.01
N SER A 331 23.44 -0.94 -0.01
CA SER A 331 24.35 -1.51 -1.02
C SER A 331 25.11 -0.48 -1.85
N ASP A 332 24.54 0.70 -2.07
CA ASP A 332 25.09 1.70 -2.97
C ASP A 332 26.08 2.58 -2.20
N GLN A 333 25.74 2.94 -0.95
CA GLN A 333 26.65 3.55 0.01
C GLN A 333 27.92 2.69 0.27
N LEU A 334 27.82 1.36 0.19
CA LEU A 334 28.99 0.46 0.24
C LEU A 334 29.87 0.54 -1.01
N VAL A 335 29.31 0.87 -2.19
CA VAL A 335 30.10 1.16 -3.39
C VAL A 335 30.93 2.42 -3.14
N ASP A 336 30.31 3.50 -2.68
CA ASP A 336 30.98 4.79 -2.46
C ASP A 336 32.12 4.67 -1.44
N VAL A 337 31.86 4.00 -0.30
CA VAL A 337 32.87 3.72 0.73
C VAL A 337 34.03 2.88 0.18
N LEU A 338 33.76 1.88 -0.66
CA LEU A 338 34.80 1.07 -1.29
C LEU A 338 35.63 1.86 -2.31
N LEU A 339 34.98 2.74 -3.09
CA LEU A 339 35.66 3.64 -4.04
C LEU A 339 36.57 4.64 -3.31
N GLU A 340 36.15 5.15 -2.16
CA GLU A 340 36.97 6.01 -1.30
C GLU A 340 38.19 5.27 -0.73
N GLU A 341 38.01 4.07 -0.17
CA GLU A 341 39.12 3.27 0.40
C GLU A 341 40.15 2.85 -0.66
N ILE A 342 39.70 2.39 -1.83
CA ILE A 342 40.58 2.06 -2.96
C ILE A 342 41.25 3.33 -3.50
N GLY A 343 40.49 4.44 -3.60
CA GLY A 343 41.00 5.72 -4.03
C GLY A 343 42.07 6.29 -3.09
N GLU A 344 41.95 6.10 -1.78
CA GLU A 344 42.96 6.54 -0.81
C GLU A 344 44.30 5.81 -1.04
N GLY A 345 44.25 4.49 -1.26
CA GLY A 345 45.42 3.70 -1.62
C GLY A 345 46.10 4.23 -2.88
N LEU A 346 45.33 4.42 -3.96
CA LEU A 346 45.83 4.95 -5.24
C LEU A 346 46.37 6.39 -5.13
N LEU A 347 45.75 7.26 -4.32
CA LEU A 347 46.26 8.59 -4.04
C LEU A 347 47.58 8.53 -3.27
N ARG A 348 47.73 7.65 -2.28
CA ARG A 348 48.98 7.48 -1.52
C ARG A 348 50.11 6.87 -2.37
N GLU A 349 49.79 6.03 -3.35
CA GLU A 349 50.78 5.50 -4.31
C GLU A 349 51.28 6.57 -5.30
N LYS A 350 50.44 7.52 -5.68
CA LYS A 350 50.77 8.57 -6.66
C LYS A 350 51.70 9.64 -6.08
N ASP A 351 52.95 9.70 -6.55
CA ASP A 351 53.94 10.70 -6.11
C ASP A 351 53.70 12.11 -6.68
N PHE A 352 53.16 12.21 -7.90
CA PHE A 352 52.98 13.49 -8.60
C PHE A 352 51.62 13.59 -9.30
N PHE A 353 51.03 14.78 -9.26
CA PHE A 353 49.86 15.17 -10.03
C PHE A 353 50.28 15.92 -11.30
N PRO A 354 49.68 15.65 -12.48
CA PRO A 354 49.83 16.50 -13.64
C PRO A 354 49.07 17.81 -13.41
N GLY A 355 49.70 18.94 -13.76
CA GLY A 355 49.04 20.24 -13.79
C GLY A 355 47.88 20.26 -14.78
N LEU A 356 46.80 20.95 -14.42
CA LEU A 356 45.60 21.07 -15.26
C LEU A 356 45.77 22.12 -16.38
N GLY A 357 46.74 23.03 -16.25
CA GLY A 357 46.99 24.13 -17.18
C GLY A 357 46.22 25.41 -16.87
N TYR A 358 46.18 26.33 -17.83
CA TYR A 358 45.70 27.72 -17.66
C TYR A 358 44.32 28.00 -18.32
N GLY A 359 43.54 26.96 -18.62
CA GLY A 359 42.21 27.10 -19.23
C GLY A 359 41.22 27.88 -18.36
N GLU A 360 40.28 28.58 -18.99
CA GLU A 360 39.28 29.40 -18.28
C GLU A 360 38.38 28.58 -17.35
N SER A 361 38.08 27.32 -17.72
CA SER A 361 37.32 26.35 -16.92
C SER A 361 38.06 25.81 -15.70
N ILE A 362 39.35 26.11 -15.55
CA ILE A 362 40.17 25.65 -14.42
C ILE A 362 40.18 26.75 -13.35
N PRO A 363 39.85 26.44 -12.08
CA PRO A 363 39.88 27.41 -10.99
C PRO A 363 41.27 28.04 -10.79
N PRO A 364 41.39 29.32 -10.44
CA PRO A 364 42.69 30.02 -10.29
C PRO A 364 43.70 29.27 -9.40
N PHE A 365 43.24 28.74 -8.25
CA PHE A 365 44.06 27.99 -7.29
C PHE A 365 44.62 26.65 -7.81
N LEU A 366 44.25 26.22 -9.02
CA LEU A 366 44.78 25.04 -9.71
C LEU A 366 45.51 25.37 -11.02
N ARG A 367 45.61 26.65 -11.41
CA ARG A 367 46.25 27.04 -12.69
C ARG A 367 47.77 26.90 -12.63
N PHE A 368 48.24 25.72 -12.97
CA PHE A 368 49.66 25.34 -13.05
C PHE A 368 49.89 24.44 -14.26
N ASP A 369 51.05 24.62 -14.89
CA ASP A 369 51.55 23.75 -15.95
C ASP A 369 52.86 23.09 -15.48
N GLY A 370 53.03 21.79 -15.77
CA GLY A 370 54.07 20.94 -15.21
C GLY A 370 53.55 19.84 -14.27
N VAL A 371 54.41 19.36 -13.37
CA VAL A 371 54.10 18.32 -12.37
C VAL A 371 54.17 18.89 -10.96
N VAL A 372 53.22 18.46 -10.13
CA VAL A 372 53.02 18.93 -8.77
C VAL A 372 53.21 17.76 -7.80
N GLU A 373 54.03 17.93 -6.76
CA GLU A 373 54.26 16.88 -5.75
C GLU A 373 52.99 16.59 -4.93
N ASN A 374 52.67 15.31 -4.73
CA ASN A 374 51.65 14.91 -3.77
C ASN A 374 52.23 14.90 -2.35
N LYS A 375 51.66 15.69 -1.44
CA LYS A 375 52.13 15.78 -0.05
C LYS A 375 51.67 14.61 0.85
N LYS A 376 50.82 13.71 0.33
CA LYS A 376 50.35 12.45 0.97
C LYS A 376 49.92 12.57 2.46
N PRO A 377 49.08 13.56 2.84
CA PRO A 377 48.55 13.70 4.19
C PRO A 377 47.63 12.52 4.58
N THR A 378 47.35 12.35 5.87
CA THR A 378 46.24 11.47 6.28
C THR A 378 44.89 12.18 6.10
N LYS A 379 43.79 11.41 6.01
CA LYS A 379 42.41 11.96 5.95
C LYS A 379 42.16 12.96 7.10
N LYS A 380 42.58 12.61 8.33
CA LYS A 380 42.52 13.45 9.52
C LYS A 380 43.28 14.78 9.38
N ASP A 381 44.49 14.77 8.79
CA ASP A 381 45.27 15.99 8.61
C ASP A 381 44.59 16.96 7.64
N VAL A 382 44.02 16.44 6.55
CA VAL A 382 43.23 17.24 5.59
C VAL A 382 41.99 17.80 6.27
N VAL A 383 41.21 17.00 7.00
CA VAL A 383 40.03 17.46 7.75
C VAL A 383 40.38 18.59 8.71
N ASN A 384 41.45 18.45 9.48
CA ASN A 384 41.88 19.49 10.43
C ASN A 384 42.33 20.77 9.71
N LEU A 385 43.04 20.65 8.59
CA LEU A 385 43.45 21.79 7.78
C LEU A 385 42.24 22.54 7.18
N LEU A 386 41.21 21.82 6.71
CA LEU A 386 39.96 22.41 6.23
C LEU A 386 39.16 23.09 7.35
N LYS A 387 39.09 22.47 8.55
CA LYS A 387 38.47 23.08 9.73
C LYS A 387 39.18 24.37 10.14
N ASP A 388 40.51 24.41 10.06
CA ASP A 388 41.28 25.61 10.36
C ASP A 388 41.11 26.71 9.28
N ALA A 389 41.07 26.34 8.00
CA ALA A 389 40.74 27.27 6.92
C ALA A 389 39.36 27.91 7.12
N TRP A 390 38.35 27.11 7.51
CA TRP A 390 37.01 27.61 7.84
C TRP A 390 36.99 28.54 9.06
N LYS A 391 37.73 28.23 10.13
CA LYS A 391 37.84 29.12 11.30
C LYS A 391 38.45 30.46 10.92
N GLU A 392 39.56 30.45 10.20
CA GLU A 392 40.25 31.66 9.76
C GLU A 392 39.33 32.49 8.86
N ARG A 393 38.61 31.85 7.93
CA ARG A 393 37.62 32.50 7.05
C ARG A 393 36.49 33.19 7.81
N ILE A 394 35.91 32.52 8.82
CA ILE A 394 34.82 33.08 9.64
C ILE A 394 35.30 34.30 10.45
N THR A 395 36.59 34.38 10.78
CA THR A 395 37.18 35.52 11.50
C THR A 395 37.69 36.65 10.60
N GLU A 396 37.82 36.44 9.29
CA GLU A 396 38.42 37.39 8.36
C GLU A 396 37.36 38.29 7.71
N GLU A 397 37.43 39.60 7.96
CA GLU A 397 36.42 40.57 7.45
C GLU A 397 36.53 40.84 5.94
N GLN A 398 37.55 40.32 5.26
CA GLN A 398 37.86 40.65 3.86
C GLN A 398 37.10 39.79 2.85
N LYS A 399 36.34 40.48 1.99
CA LYS A 399 35.46 39.90 0.96
C LYS A 399 36.20 39.52 -0.34
N GLU A 400 37.36 38.87 -0.23
CA GLU A 400 37.93 38.17 -1.40
C GLU A 400 37.15 36.88 -1.70
N LYS A 401 37.27 36.34 -2.93
CA LYS A 401 36.53 35.14 -3.30
C LYS A 401 37.12 33.93 -2.56
N PHE A 402 36.26 33.00 -2.16
CA PHE A 402 36.66 31.82 -1.38
C PHE A 402 37.84 31.01 -1.97
N PRO A 403 37.94 30.77 -3.30
CA PRO A 403 39.08 30.04 -3.86
C PRO A 403 40.41 30.83 -3.80
N ASP A 404 40.34 32.16 -3.87
CA ASP A 404 41.51 33.05 -3.77
C ASP A 404 41.98 33.08 -2.30
N PHE A 405 41.04 33.23 -1.36
CA PHE A 405 41.29 33.08 0.08
C PHE A 405 41.95 31.74 0.44
N PHE A 406 41.43 30.63 -0.10
CA PHE A 406 41.98 29.31 0.21
C PHE A 406 43.44 29.18 -0.26
N PHE A 407 43.76 29.73 -1.44
CA PHE A 407 45.14 29.75 -1.90
C PHE A 407 46.04 30.64 -1.02
N ASN A 408 45.58 31.84 -0.67
CA ASN A 408 46.27 32.75 0.26
C ASN A 408 46.50 32.11 1.64
N PHE A 409 45.55 31.32 2.14
CA PHE A 409 45.69 30.53 3.37
C PHE A 409 46.79 29.47 3.24
N LEU A 410 46.86 28.74 2.12
CA LEU A 410 47.93 27.76 1.89
C LEU A 410 49.30 28.42 1.77
N GLU A 411 49.42 29.58 1.11
CA GLU A 411 50.65 30.38 1.08
C GLU A 411 51.07 30.85 2.48
N ARG A 412 50.12 31.32 3.30
CA ARG A 412 50.37 31.71 4.71
C ARG A 412 50.84 30.52 5.57
N ARG A 413 50.28 29.32 5.37
CA ARG A 413 50.52 28.13 6.22
C ARG A 413 51.76 27.32 5.80
N PHE A 414 52.01 27.17 4.50
CA PHE A 414 53.06 26.29 3.96
C PHE A 414 54.12 27.04 3.14
N GLY A 415 53.93 28.33 2.87
CA GLY A 415 54.80 29.12 2.01
C GLY A 415 54.50 28.98 0.51
N PRO A 416 54.90 29.95 -0.31
CA PRO A 416 54.52 30.02 -1.73
C PRO A 416 55.12 28.89 -2.59
N GLY A 417 56.19 28.23 -2.11
CA GLY A 417 56.79 27.08 -2.82
C GLY A 417 55.96 25.80 -2.74
N ASP A 418 55.28 25.56 -1.61
CA ASP A 418 54.50 24.34 -1.35
C ASP A 418 52.99 24.55 -1.45
N ALA A 419 52.50 25.80 -1.48
CA ALA A 419 51.08 26.13 -1.54
C ALA A 419 50.36 25.44 -2.71
N MET A 420 50.96 25.42 -3.91
CA MET A 420 50.35 24.76 -5.08
C MET A 420 50.34 23.22 -4.95
N ALA A 421 51.34 22.64 -4.30
CA ALA A 421 51.37 21.21 -3.99
C ALA A 421 50.29 20.80 -2.99
N TRP A 422 50.09 21.63 -1.95
CA TRP A 422 48.96 21.45 -1.03
C TRP A 422 47.61 21.68 -1.71
N ALA A 423 47.48 22.68 -2.58
CA ALA A 423 46.24 22.96 -3.30
C ALA A 423 45.79 21.76 -4.15
N TYR A 424 46.69 21.17 -4.94
CA TYR A 424 46.41 19.95 -5.71
C TYR A 424 46.12 18.74 -4.81
N THR A 425 46.91 18.55 -3.75
CA THR A 425 46.74 17.42 -2.83
C THR A 425 45.38 17.47 -2.13
N ILE A 426 45.00 18.63 -1.58
CA ILE A 426 43.70 18.82 -0.90
C ILE A 426 42.55 18.75 -1.91
N PHE A 427 42.73 19.25 -3.12
CA PHE A 427 41.72 19.17 -4.18
C PHE A 427 41.39 17.72 -4.56
N GLU A 428 42.40 16.88 -4.80
CA GLU A 428 42.18 15.47 -5.14
C GLU A 428 41.61 14.66 -3.95
N TYR A 429 41.99 14.99 -2.70
CA TYR A 429 41.37 14.39 -1.51
C TYR A 429 39.90 14.79 -1.34
N THR A 430 39.58 16.09 -1.43
CA THR A 430 38.20 16.59 -1.27
C THR A 430 37.27 16.19 -2.43
N LYS A 431 37.84 15.92 -3.60
CA LYS A 431 37.16 15.31 -4.75
C LYS A 431 36.94 13.80 -4.59
N LEU A 432 37.74 13.10 -3.79
CA LEU A 432 37.58 11.67 -3.54
C LEU A 432 36.59 11.39 -2.40
N PHE A 433 36.79 12.02 -1.23
CA PHE A 433 36.03 11.71 -0.02
C PHE A 433 34.72 12.50 0.05
N HIS A 434 33.67 11.95 -0.55
CA HIS A 434 32.31 12.51 -0.48
C HIS A 434 31.60 12.16 0.83
N SER A 435 31.99 11.07 1.50
CA SER A 435 31.44 10.61 2.77
C SER A 435 31.79 11.51 3.96
N SER A 436 32.86 12.31 3.87
CA SER A 436 33.23 13.31 4.88
C SER A 436 32.50 14.62 4.60
N GLU A 437 31.57 15.00 5.48
CA GLU A 437 30.75 16.21 5.31
C GLU A 437 31.64 17.46 5.16
N VAL A 438 32.70 17.57 5.97
CA VAL A 438 33.67 18.67 5.91
C VAL A 438 34.33 18.77 4.54
N MET A 439 34.77 17.65 3.95
CA MET A 439 35.43 17.65 2.63
C MET A 439 34.43 17.93 1.50
N SER A 440 33.26 17.30 1.53
CA SER A 440 32.20 17.46 0.53
C SER A 440 31.68 18.89 0.47
N GLN A 441 31.42 19.51 1.63
CA GLN A 441 31.03 20.92 1.72
C GLN A 441 32.15 21.86 1.24
N PHE A 442 33.40 21.62 1.66
CA PHE A 442 34.53 22.44 1.21
C PHE A 442 34.70 22.39 -0.30
N TYR A 443 34.66 21.19 -0.89
CA TYR A 443 34.70 20.98 -2.33
C TYR A 443 33.55 21.68 -3.06
N ALA A 444 32.33 21.62 -2.52
CA ALA A 444 31.17 22.28 -3.10
C ALA A 444 31.32 23.81 -3.14
N VAL A 445 31.87 24.45 -2.09
CA VAL A 445 32.14 25.89 -2.09
C VAL A 445 33.33 26.24 -2.98
N LEU A 446 34.40 25.46 -2.93
CA LEU A 446 35.62 25.65 -3.72
C LEU A 446 35.37 25.56 -5.24
N MET A 447 34.49 24.66 -5.67
CA MET A 447 34.04 24.52 -7.06
C MET A 447 32.89 25.46 -7.43
N GLY A 448 32.47 26.36 -6.54
CA GLY A 448 31.37 27.30 -6.77
C GLY A 448 29.98 26.67 -6.84
N LYS A 449 29.83 25.36 -6.55
CA LYS A 449 28.53 24.65 -6.50
C LYS A 449 27.66 25.06 -5.31
N ARG A 450 28.22 25.74 -4.32
CA ARG A 450 27.53 26.34 -3.17
C ARG A 450 28.22 27.66 -2.79
N LYS A 451 27.47 28.62 -2.28
CA LYS A 451 27.99 29.87 -1.71
C LYS A 451 28.40 29.64 -0.25
N GLU A 452 29.43 30.36 0.16
CA GLU A 452 29.99 30.36 1.51
C GLU A 452 28.94 30.64 2.60
N SER A 453 27.96 31.50 2.30
CA SER A 453 26.84 31.84 3.18
C SER A 453 26.06 30.62 3.68
N VAL A 454 25.93 29.56 2.86
CA VAL A 454 25.20 28.34 3.23
C VAL A 454 25.90 27.62 4.39
N TYR A 455 27.24 27.51 4.34
CA TYR A 455 28.04 26.91 5.41
C TYR A 455 27.98 27.75 6.69
N ILE A 456 28.12 29.07 6.56
CA ILE A 456 28.05 30.00 7.69
C ILE A 456 26.67 29.88 8.37
N LYS A 457 25.57 29.86 7.60
CA LYS A 457 24.22 29.68 8.15
C LYS A 457 23.95 28.30 8.72
N GLN A 458 24.54 27.22 8.18
CA GLN A 458 24.50 25.91 8.82
C GLN A 458 25.16 25.94 10.21
N LYS A 459 26.37 26.50 10.32
CA LYS A 459 27.09 26.59 11.61
C LYS A 459 26.41 27.54 12.60
N GLU A 460 25.83 28.67 12.15
CA GLU A 460 24.96 29.52 12.99
C GLU A 460 23.73 28.76 13.49
N THR A 461 23.07 27.98 12.63
CA THR A 461 21.85 27.21 12.99
C THR A 461 22.17 26.12 14.01
N ILE A 462 23.30 25.42 13.84
CA ILE A 462 23.80 24.44 14.82
C ILE A 462 24.14 25.12 16.15
N ALA A 463 24.79 26.29 16.12
CA ALA A 463 25.12 27.05 17.33
C ALA A 463 23.86 27.56 18.07
N GLN A 464 22.83 28.00 17.34
CA GLN A 464 21.53 28.39 17.91
C GLN A 464 20.79 27.18 18.49
N LEU A 465 20.78 26.04 17.81
CA LEU A 465 20.19 24.80 18.33
C LEU A 465 20.89 24.35 19.63
N LEU A 466 22.22 24.35 19.65
CA LEU A 466 23.01 24.00 20.83
C LEU A 466 22.76 24.98 21.98
N LYS A 467 22.58 26.27 21.70
CA LYS A 467 22.20 27.28 22.69
C LYS A 467 20.80 27.03 23.26
N GLU A 468 19.80 26.69 22.45
CA GLU A 468 18.47 26.31 22.94
C GLU A 468 18.51 25.03 23.81
N MET A 469 19.33 24.05 23.41
CA MET A 469 19.59 22.85 24.23
C MET A 469 20.24 23.19 25.57
N THR A 470 21.28 24.02 25.60
CA THR A 470 21.92 24.48 26.85
C THR A 470 20.96 25.32 27.71
N ASN A 471 20.06 26.11 27.12
CA ASN A 471 19.02 26.83 27.86
C ASN A 471 17.98 25.88 28.50
N ALA A 472 17.67 24.76 27.85
CA ALA A 472 16.78 23.73 28.39
C ALA A 472 17.45 22.88 29.50
N ASP A 473 18.78 22.73 29.46
CA ASP A 473 19.59 22.06 30.48
C ASP A 473 19.79 22.97 31.72
N SER A 474 18.73 23.06 32.53
CA SER A 474 18.72 23.86 33.77
C SER A 474 19.79 23.48 34.81
N GLN A 475 20.42 22.30 34.70
CA GLN A 475 21.47 21.83 35.61
C GLN A 475 22.88 21.99 35.00
N ASN A 476 22.97 22.27 33.69
CA ASN A 476 24.21 22.33 32.90
C ASN A 476 25.06 21.05 33.04
N GLU A 477 24.40 19.88 33.07
CA GLU A 477 25.04 18.56 33.17
C GLU A 477 25.39 17.94 31.80
N GLY A 478 24.99 18.58 30.70
CA GLY A 478 25.11 18.04 29.34
C GLY A 478 23.99 17.06 28.98
N LEU A 479 22.89 17.07 29.73
CA LEU A 479 21.80 16.08 29.65
C LEU A 479 20.44 16.76 29.44
N LEU A 480 19.63 16.20 28.54
CA LEU A 480 18.25 16.63 28.30
C LEU A 480 17.29 15.43 28.29
N THR A 481 16.05 15.64 28.72
CA THR A 481 14.98 14.68 28.47
C THR A 481 14.51 14.73 27.02
N MET A 482 13.88 13.67 26.54
CA MET A 482 13.31 13.63 25.18
C MET A 482 12.23 14.70 24.96
N GLU A 483 11.48 15.10 26.00
CA GLU A 483 10.54 16.22 25.94
C GLU A 483 11.24 17.58 25.77
N GLN A 484 12.37 17.79 26.47
CA GLN A 484 13.18 19.00 26.34
C GLN A 484 13.84 19.09 24.96
N LEU A 485 14.35 17.96 24.42
CA LEU A 485 14.87 17.88 23.06
C LEU A 485 13.82 18.26 22.01
N SER A 486 12.63 17.66 22.09
CA SER A 486 11.52 17.97 21.18
C SER A 486 11.13 19.45 21.26
N THR A 487 11.12 20.03 22.46
CA THR A 487 10.83 21.45 22.67
C THR A 487 11.92 22.36 22.07
N ALA A 488 13.20 22.02 22.25
CA ALA A 488 14.32 22.78 21.67
C ALA A 488 14.35 22.72 20.13
N LEU A 489 14.01 21.56 19.55
CA LEU A 489 13.83 21.39 18.10
C LEU A 489 12.68 22.25 17.57
N LYS A 490 11.51 22.23 18.22
CA LYS A 490 10.34 23.06 17.84
C LYS A 490 10.61 24.56 18.03
N SER A 491 11.39 24.95 19.04
CA SER A 491 11.86 26.34 19.24
C SER A 491 12.77 26.80 18.10
N THR A 492 13.73 25.96 17.70
CA THR A 492 14.72 26.31 16.67
C THR A 492 14.15 26.24 15.25
N PHE A 493 13.20 25.33 15.01
CA PHE A 493 12.63 25.04 13.68
C PHE A 493 11.10 25.12 13.69
N PRO A 494 10.50 26.32 13.86
CA PRO A 494 9.06 26.48 14.04
C PRO A 494 8.21 26.06 12.82
N PHE A 495 8.80 25.93 11.64
CA PHE A 495 8.11 25.57 10.39
C PHE A 495 8.40 24.14 9.90
N LYS A 496 9.20 23.34 10.64
CA LYS A 496 9.41 21.93 10.30
C LYS A 496 8.15 21.13 10.66
N LYS A 497 7.75 20.23 9.76
CA LYS A 497 6.65 19.27 10.00
C LYS A 497 6.98 18.37 11.18
N ASP A 498 5.97 17.99 11.97
CA ASP A 498 6.14 17.09 13.12
C ASP A 498 6.80 15.75 12.72
N GLU A 499 6.53 15.23 11.52
CA GLU A 499 7.19 14.05 10.95
C GLU A 499 8.71 14.25 10.79
N ARG A 500 9.15 15.40 10.27
CA ARG A 500 10.57 15.73 10.12
C ARG A 500 11.24 15.98 11.49
N ILE A 501 10.52 16.54 12.45
CA ILE A 501 11.01 16.67 13.84
C ILE A 501 11.16 15.28 14.48
N GLN A 502 10.23 14.37 14.20
CA GLN A 502 10.27 12.97 14.66
C GLN A 502 11.46 12.20 14.05
N GLU A 503 11.78 12.39 12.76
CA GLU A 503 13.02 11.87 12.15
C GLU A 503 14.29 12.37 12.88
N LEU A 504 14.33 13.65 13.28
CA LEU A 504 15.46 14.22 14.03
C LEU A 504 15.55 13.65 15.46
N MET A 505 14.41 13.39 16.12
CA MET A 505 14.37 12.68 17.40
C MET A 505 14.96 11.28 17.27
N GLU A 506 14.56 10.53 16.24
CA GLU A 506 15.05 9.17 15.95
C GLU A 506 16.54 9.15 15.62
N ALA A 507 17.03 10.08 14.79
CA ALA A 507 18.46 10.28 14.52
C ALA A 507 19.24 10.71 15.78
N GLY A 508 18.58 11.32 16.76
CA GLY A 508 19.11 11.64 18.08
C GLY A 508 19.09 10.48 19.09
N GLY A 509 18.65 9.28 18.68
CA GLY A 509 18.59 8.09 19.53
C GLY A 509 17.26 7.87 20.26
N TRP A 510 16.19 8.56 19.86
CA TRP A 510 14.83 8.25 20.34
C TRP A 510 14.30 6.96 19.71
N HIS A 511 13.61 6.14 20.50
CA HIS A 511 12.89 4.96 20.03
C HIS A 511 11.47 4.91 20.63
N PRO A 512 10.51 4.18 20.01
CA PRO A 512 9.16 4.02 20.58
C PRO A 512 9.09 3.34 21.95
N SER A 513 10.20 2.75 22.42
CA SER A 513 10.37 2.20 23.76
C SER A 513 11.06 3.14 24.75
N SER A 514 11.56 4.29 24.29
CA SER A 514 12.17 5.32 25.14
C SER A 514 11.09 5.97 26.02
N SER A 515 11.41 6.15 27.29
CA SER A 515 10.59 6.95 28.20
C SER A 515 10.81 8.43 27.91
N ASN A 516 9.78 9.26 28.07
CA ASN A 516 9.92 10.72 28.03
C ASN A 516 10.93 11.25 29.08
N ALA A 517 11.18 10.48 30.14
CA ALA A 517 12.16 10.77 31.19
C ALA A 517 13.57 10.20 30.92
N ASP A 518 13.81 9.55 29.78
CA ASP A 518 15.15 9.09 29.42
C ASP A 518 16.06 10.29 29.13
N LEU A 519 17.28 10.24 29.68
CA LEU A 519 18.26 11.32 29.57
C LEU A 519 19.20 11.08 28.39
N LEU A 520 19.25 12.05 27.48
CA LEU A 520 20.13 12.08 26.33
C LEU A 520 21.29 13.05 26.57
N ASN A 521 22.52 12.61 26.24
CA ASN A 521 23.68 13.50 26.23
C ASN A 521 23.72 14.27 24.90
N TYR A 522 23.27 15.53 24.92
CA TYR A 522 23.15 16.33 23.71
C TYR A 522 24.50 16.74 23.12
N CYS A 523 25.57 16.78 23.93
CA CYS A 523 26.93 17.07 23.42
C CYS A 523 27.39 16.01 22.41
N VAL A 524 26.96 14.75 22.58
CA VAL A 524 27.30 13.65 21.65
C VAL A 524 26.65 13.85 20.27
N LEU A 525 25.50 14.54 20.20
CA LEU A 525 24.79 14.81 18.94
C LEU A 525 25.53 15.74 17.98
N PHE A 526 26.57 16.45 18.45
CA PHE A 526 27.36 17.38 17.64
C PHE A 526 28.83 16.96 17.53
N MET A 527 29.16 15.73 17.92
CA MET A 527 30.49 15.20 17.73
C MET A 527 30.73 14.88 16.25
N GLU A 528 31.88 15.30 15.76
CA GLU A 528 32.47 14.87 14.49
C GLU A 528 33.58 13.87 14.83
N ASP A 529 33.72 12.80 14.05
CA ASP A 529 34.82 11.85 14.23
C ASP A 529 36.18 12.39 13.72
N GLU A 530 37.21 11.56 13.86
CA GLU A 530 38.59 11.85 13.43
C GLU A 530 38.74 12.01 11.91
N GLU A 531 37.73 11.60 11.13
CA GLU A 531 37.66 11.66 9.67
C GLU A 531 36.69 12.75 9.16
N GLY A 532 36.17 13.58 10.08
CA GLY A 532 35.25 14.68 9.76
C GLY A 532 33.84 14.21 9.40
N GLN A 533 33.47 13.00 9.81
CA GLN A 533 32.13 12.46 9.69
C GLN A 533 31.31 12.87 10.92
N SER A 534 30.27 13.67 10.69
CA SER A 534 29.31 14.07 11.72
C SER A 534 28.44 12.88 12.11
N VAL A 535 27.98 12.80 13.37
CA VAL A 535 26.99 11.78 13.78
C VAL A 535 25.66 11.89 12.99
N PRO A 536 24.85 10.81 12.91
CA PRO A 536 23.63 10.77 12.08
C PRO A 536 22.63 11.92 12.32
N PHE A 537 22.58 12.48 13.53
CA PHE A 537 21.74 13.64 13.85
C PHE A 537 22.08 14.88 13.01
N VAL A 538 23.36 15.24 12.90
CA VAL A 538 23.79 16.41 12.10
C VAL A 538 23.67 16.12 10.60
N GLN A 539 23.98 14.90 10.18
CA GLN A 539 23.75 14.46 8.79
C GLN A 539 22.28 14.62 8.43
N LYS A 540 21.35 14.16 9.29
CA LYS A 540 19.91 14.25 9.02
C LYS A 540 19.37 15.67 9.06
N LEU A 541 19.93 16.52 9.92
CA LEU A 541 19.63 17.96 9.92
C LEU A 541 20.00 18.61 8.58
N TRP A 542 21.14 18.22 8.00
CA TRP A 542 21.62 18.73 6.72
C TRP A 542 20.85 18.18 5.52
N GLU A 543 20.54 16.87 5.53
CA GLU A 543 19.64 16.26 4.53
C GLU A 543 18.28 16.96 4.50
N GLN A 544 17.64 17.16 5.66
CA GLN A 544 16.36 17.85 5.71
C GLN A 544 16.43 19.31 5.24
N TYR A 545 17.50 20.04 5.54
CA TYR A 545 17.69 21.39 5.01
C TYR A 545 17.79 21.40 3.48
N MET A 546 18.45 20.39 2.89
CA MET A 546 18.52 20.24 1.43
C MET A 546 17.17 19.85 0.84
N ASP A 547 16.47 18.87 1.42
CA ASP A 547 15.11 18.46 1.02
C ASP A 547 14.15 19.67 1.03
N GLU A 548 14.09 20.40 2.15
CA GLU A 548 13.19 21.56 2.35
C GLU A 548 13.49 22.70 1.37
N LYS A 549 14.75 22.87 1.00
CA LYS A 549 15.17 23.86 0.01
C LYS A 549 14.79 23.43 -1.41
N ASP A 550 14.99 22.17 -1.76
CA ASP A 550 14.62 21.63 -3.07
C ASP A 550 13.08 21.65 -3.23
N GLU A 551 12.32 21.32 -2.18
CA GLU A 551 10.86 21.50 -2.11
C GLU A 551 10.47 22.98 -2.34
N TYR A 552 11.10 23.94 -1.67
CA TYR A 552 10.81 25.38 -1.81
C TYR A 552 11.10 25.91 -3.23
N LEU A 553 12.21 25.49 -3.84
CA LEU A 553 12.56 25.90 -5.21
C LEU A 553 11.71 25.19 -6.27
N GLN A 554 11.21 23.98 -5.98
CA GLN A 554 10.21 23.33 -6.81
C GLN A 554 8.85 24.05 -6.75
N GLU A 555 8.43 24.56 -5.58
CA GLU A 555 7.25 25.42 -5.46
C GLU A 555 7.41 26.74 -6.22
N LEU A 556 8.56 27.42 -6.10
CA LEU A 556 8.86 28.63 -6.88
C LEU A 556 8.77 28.37 -8.40
N LYS A 557 9.26 27.22 -8.87
CA LYS A 557 9.15 26.82 -10.27
C LYS A 557 7.69 26.54 -10.70
N GLN A 558 6.86 25.97 -9.81
CA GLN A 558 5.45 25.72 -10.08
C GLN A 558 4.65 27.03 -10.18
N GLU A 559 4.90 27.97 -9.26
CA GLU A 559 4.23 29.28 -9.24
C GLU A 559 4.57 30.14 -10.48
N LEU A 560 5.78 30.00 -11.01
CA LEU A 560 6.20 30.71 -12.23
C LEU A 560 5.58 30.15 -13.52
N ASP A 561 5.16 28.88 -13.55
CA ASP A 561 4.60 28.15 -14.72
C ASP A 561 5.38 28.38 -16.05
N LEU A 562 6.70 28.20 -15.99
CA LEU A 562 7.64 28.40 -17.11
C LEU A 562 8.53 27.17 -17.34
N GLU A 563 8.96 26.95 -18.59
CA GLU A 563 9.96 25.93 -18.91
C GLU A 563 11.36 26.39 -18.48
N LEU A 564 12.28 25.45 -18.25
CA LEU A 564 13.64 25.75 -17.77
C LEU A 564 14.45 26.64 -18.72
N HIS A 565 14.13 26.60 -20.02
CA HIS A 565 14.80 27.40 -21.04
C HIS A 565 14.21 28.80 -21.23
N ASP A 566 13.05 29.08 -20.62
CA ASP A 566 12.37 30.35 -20.75
C ASP A 566 13.08 31.47 -19.97
N GLU A 567 12.80 32.70 -20.38
CA GLU A 567 13.31 33.92 -19.78
C GLU A 567 12.33 34.42 -18.70
N VAL A 568 12.87 34.69 -17.51
CA VAL A 568 12.13 35.22 -16.36
C VAL A 568 12.62 36.62 -16.00
N THR A 569 11.67 37.52 -15.75
CA THR A 569 11.89 38.91 -15.36
C THR A 569 11.93 39.05 -13.83
N LEU A 570 12.66 40.05 -13.32
CA LEU A 570 12.78 40.29 -11.89
C LEU A 570 11.42 40.46 -11.16
N PRO A 571 10.43 41.23 -11.69
CA PRO A 571 9.10 41.31 -11.08
C PRO A 571 8.38 39.97 -10.93
N LYS A 572 8.47 39.08 -11.93
CA LYS A 572 7.82 37.75 -11.86
C LYS A 572 8.41 36.88 -10.75
N VAL A 573 9.73 36.89 -10.60
CA VAL A 573 10.39 36.15 -9.50
C VAL A 573 10.02 36.76 -8.14
N ARG A 574 9.91 38.09 -8.05
CA ARG A 574 9.47 38.77 -6.83
C ARG A 574 8.04 38.40 -6.44
N GLU A 575 7.11 38.48 -7.39
CA GLU A 575 5.69 38.13 -7.21
C GLU A 575 5.55 36.66 -6.80
N ALA A 576 6.19 35.74 -7.53
CA ALA A 576 6.16 34.31 -7.19
C ALA A 576 6.76 34.03 -5.80
N LEU A 577 7.86 34.69 -5.40
CA LEU A 577 8.42 34.56 -4.05
C LEU A 577 7.46 35.07 -2.96
N MET A 578 6.76 36.18 -3.20
CA MET A 578 5.74 36.70 -2.27
C MET A 578 4.50 35.80 -2.21
N ASN A 579 4.10 35.18 -3.32
CA ASN A 579 2.96 34.26 -3.36
C ASN A 579 3.24 32.95 -2.60
N ILE A 580 4.44 32.36 -2.78
CA ILE A 580 4.79 31.12 -2.08
C ILE A 580 5.17 31.35 -0.61
N ASP A 581 5.63 32.55 -0.23
CA ASP A 581 5.96 32.93 1.14
C ASP A 581 5.54 34.38 1.48
N PRO A 582 4.26 34.60 1.85
CA PRO A 582 3.75 35.93 2.20
C PRO A 582 4.39 36.57 3.44
N SER A 583 5.15 35.80 4.22
CA SER A 583 5.84 36.27 5.43
C SER A 583 7.24 36.83 5.16
N LEU A 584 7.75 36.66 3.95
CA LEU A 584 9.12 36.95 3.58
C LEU A 584 9.42 38.45 3.73
N ASP A 585 10.39 38.78 4.60
CA ASP A 585 10.76 40.16 4.84
C ASP A 585 11.48 40.78 3.63
N LYS A 586 11.36 42.12 3.47
CA LYS A 586 11.93 42.84 2.32
C LYS A 586 13.45 42.69 2.18
N GLN A 587 14.18 42.47 3.27
CA GLN A 587 15.64 42.32 3.23
C GLN A 587 16.03 40.92 2.73
N THR A 588 15.35 39.87 3.19
CA THR A 588 15.54 38.49 2.72
C THR A 588 15.06 38.30 1.28
N LEU A 589 13.91 38.87 0.90
CA LEU A 589 13.42 38.88 -0.48
C LEU A 589 14.43 39.53 -1.44
N ASN A 590 14.91 40.73 -1.11
CA ASN A 590 15.93 41.40 -1.91
C ASN A 590 17.25 40.59 -1.93
N SER A 591 17.62 39.91 -0.85
CA SER A 591 18.75 38.98 -0.84
C SER A 591 18.56 37.85 -1.85
N TYR A 592 17.39 37.19 -1.91
CA TYR A 592 17.11 36.14 -2.90
C TYR A 592 17.12 36.67 -4.34
N LEU A 593 16.55 37.85 -4.60
CA LEU A 593 16.60 38.49 -5.92
C LEU A 593 18.04 38.85 -6.33
N SER A 594 18.84 39.43 -5.41
CA SER A 594 20.26 39.73 -5.65
C SER A 594 21.05 38.48 -6.03
N GLN A 595 20.72 37.35 -5.41
CA GLN A 595 21.37 36.07 -5.64
C GLN A 595 20.95 35.47 -6.98
N ALA A 596 19.65 35.46 -7.31
CA ALA A 596 19.10 34.91 -8.55
C ALA A 596 19.62 35.64 -9.81
N PHE A 597 19.64 36.98 -9.77
CA PHE A 597 20.05 37.82 -10.89
C PHE A 597 21.54 38.24 -10.86
N GLN A 598 22.29 37.83 -9.82
CA GLN A 598 23.70 38.22 -9.58
C GLN A 598 23.93 39.74 -9.52
N LEU A 599 22.95 40.50 -9.03
CA LEU A 599 23.04 41.95 -8.90
C LEU A 599 23.48 42.35 -7.47
N PRO A 600 24.28 43.41 -7.29
CA PRO A 600 24.51 44.01 -5.99
C PRO A 600 23.19 44.44 -5.32
N MET A 601 23.06 44.26 -4.01
CA MET A 601 21.88 44.72 -3.24
C MET A 601 21.59 46.23 -3.40
N THR A 602 22.61 47.03 -3.75
CA THR A 602 22.52 48.48 -4.01
C THR A 602 22.07 48.83 -5.44
N GLU A 603 22.00 47.85 -6.33
CA GLU A 603 21.63 48.01 -7.74
C GLU A 603 20.29 47.30 -8.06
N LEU A 604 19.65 46.72 -7.05
CA LEU A 604 18.28 46.24 -7.18
C LEU A 604 17.32 47.44 -7.29
N PRO A 605 16.52 47.53 -8.37
CA PRO A 605 15.49 48.56 -8.50
C PRO A 605 14.42 48.44 -7.42
N GLU A 606 13.82 49.59 -7.06
CA GLU A 606 12.67 49.61 -6.15
C GLU A 606 11.38 49.16 -6.87
N GLU A 607 10.49 48.55 -6.09
CA GLU A 607 9.21 47.96 -6.51
C GLU A 607 8.37 48.96 -7.33
N GLY A 608 8.27 48.73 -8.64
CA GLY A 608 7.54 49.61 -9.57
C GLY A 608 8.39 50.56 -10.42
N GLU A 609 9.74 50.45 -10.42
CA GLU A 609 10.57 51.14 -11.42
C GLU A 609 10.44 50.53 -12.83
N GLU A 610 10.36 51.35 -13.89
CA GLU A 610 10.36 50.85 -15.29
C GLU A 610 11.60 50.02 -15.67
N LYS A 611 12.69 50.12 -14.89
CA LYS A 611 13.91 49.34 -15.09
C LYS A 611 13.77 47.86 -14.71
N GLU A 612 12.76 47.48 -13.93
CA GLU A 612 12.58 46.11 -13.46
C GLU A 612 12.26 45.14 -14.60
N GLU A 613 11.48 45.60 -15.58
CA GLU A 613 11.06 44.80 -16.75
C GLU A 613 12.24 44.48 -17.69
N GLY A 614 13.31 45.29 -17.66
CA GLY A 614 14.52 45.08 -18.45
C GLY A 614 15.51 44.07 -17.86
N ILE A 615 15.32 43.61 -16.63
CA ILE A 615 16.21 42.65 -15.96
C ILE A 615 15.67 41.24 -16.19
N VAL A 616 16.31 40.54 -17.13
CA VAL A 616 15.91 39.22 -17.62
C VAL A 616 17.05 38.22 -17.49
N ILE A 617 16.73 37.00 -17.05
CA ILE A 617 17.65 35.86 -17.03
C ILE A 617 16.91 34.58 -17.40
N ARG A 618 17.61 33.53 -17.84
CA ARG A 618 16.99 32.21 -18.03
C ARG A 618 16.57 31.62 -16.68
N LEU A 619 15.38 31.01 -16.64
CA LEU A 619 14.84 30.40 -15.42
C LEU A 619 15.80 29.35 -14.83
N GLN A 620 16.37 28.48 -15.68
CA GLN A 620 17.40 27.53 -15.25
C GLN A 620 18.54 28.22 -14.49
N THR A 621 19.07 29.32 -15.01
CA THR A 621 20.20 30.02 -14.38
C THR A 621 19.79 30.68 -13.07
N ALA A 622 18.60 31.28 -12.99
CA ALA A 622 18.08 31.84 -11.73
C ALA A 622 17.92 30.75 -10.65
N LEU A 623 17.32 29.61 -11.00
CA LEU A 623 17.15 28.47 -10.09
C LEU A 623 18.50 27.88 -9.69
N GLU A 624 19.47 27.75 -10.60
CA GLU A 624 20.84 27.34 -10.27
C GLU A 624 21.51 28.32 -9.29
N GLN A 625 21.37 29.63 -9.48
CA GLN A 625 21.92 30.61 -8.52
C GLN A 625 21.29 30.52 -7.13
N LEU A 626 19.97 30.30 -7.04
CA LEU A 626 19.28 30.07 -5.77
C LEU A 626 19.68 28.71 -5.16
N GLN A 627 19.84 27.67 -5.97
CA GLN A 627 20.34 26.36 -5.55
C GLN A 627 21.75 26.41 -4.94
N MET A 628 22.58 27.34 -5.40
CA MET A 628 23.90 27.59 -4.81
C MET A 628 23.84 28.44 -3.53
N SER A 629 22.78 29.21 -3.29
CA SER A 629 22.71 30.21 -2.20
C SER A 629 22.03 29.71 -0.92
N ASP A 630 21.95 30.51 0.14
CA ASP A 630 21.11 30.15 1.30
C ASP A 630 19.69 30.65 1.02
N VAL A 631 18.75 29.72 0.85
CA VAL A 631 17.35 29.98 0.52
C VAL A 631 16.50 29.02 1.35
N ARG A 632 15.52 29.56 2.07
CA ARG A 632 14.63 28.80 2.95
C ARG A 632 13.28 29.51 3.08
N ARG A 633 12.25 28.75 3.42
CA ARG A 633 10.95 29.29 3.81
C ARG A 633 11.04 30.01 5.17
N MET A 634 10.39 31.16 5.27
CA MET A 634 10.34 32.05 6.44
C MET A 634 8.98 32.06 7.14
N GLY A 635 7.94 31.45 6.55
CA GLY A 635 6.59 31.37 7.10
C GLY A 635 5.89 30.01 6.96
N PRO A 636 4.68 29.87 7.55
CA PRO A 636 3.85 28.68 7.36
C PRO A 636 3.31 28.62 5.92
N ARG A 637 3.08 27.40 5.41
CA ARG A 637 2.48 27.17 4.08
C ARG A 637 0.96 27.37 4.18
N GLU A 638 0.39 28.33 3.46
CA GLU A 638 -1.04 28.72 3.56
C GLU A 638 -2.06 27.68 3.04
N GLN A 639 -1.69 26.40 2.89
CA GLN A 639 -2.54 25.34 2.34
C GLN A 639 -2.80 24.13 3.26
N GLU A 640 -2.29 24.12 4.49
CA GLU A 640 -2.65 23.07 5.46
C GLU A 640 -3.73 23.58 6.44
N PRO A 641 -5.02 23.19 6.28
CA PRO A 641 -6.01 23.42 7.32
C PRO A 641 -5.63 22.61 8.56
N ALA A 642 -5.55 23.28 9.71
CA ALA A 642 -5.26 22.64 10.99
C ALA A 642 -6.24 21.48 11.23
N SER A 643 -5.69 20.28 11.45
CA SER A 643 -6.43 19.04 11.73
C SER A 643 -6.66 18.81 13.22
#